data_AF-A0A2E1NAD7-F1
#
_entry.id   AF-A0A2E1NAD7-F1
#
_cell.length_a   1.000
_cell.length_b   1.000
_cell.length_c   1.000
_cell.angle_alpha   90.00
_cell.angle_beta   90.00
_cell.angle_gamma   90.00
#
_symmetry.space_group_name_H-M   'P 1'
#
loop_
_entity.id
_entity.type
_entity.pdbx_description
1 polymer ?
#
loop_
_entity_poly.entity_id
_entity_poly.type
_entity_poly.pdbx_seq_one_letter_code
_entity_poly.pdbx_strand_id
1 'polypeptide(L)'
;MPSGEGFSMPIGYPSLIEDPDRYMSIAPNMPDWQADCARDAMTRLSAHLGEGAIARLMELARAQGQLVALHSMLAGSDFFVEQIARHCDWLCAQLAEGGLLSERNWGPEDWDDALAKVLTEPLSEASVMTGLRRFRHQQMLRIFWRDTTQLSSIDTSSSELSALADCSIRAALSFADVTLQKKHGTPVGKESGTPQSLVVLAMGKLGGEELNFSSDIDLIFAYPEAGMTGGGAQQLDNQSYFTRLGQMVIRLLDAVTQEGFVFRVDMRLRPYGDSGALVGAFSALEVYYQEQGREWERYAMIKARPVTGSPAARAALMAMLDAFIYRRYIDFSVIAALREMKAMMRAEVARLGMETDLKRGAGGIREIEFVVQSLQLIHGGRLAELRLRPLLNALPALSQADIIPSEQAERLAVHYRLLRRVEHALQAMRDTQTQAIPDSPLERSQLALLAGFASWDTLQAHLVEARREVGSLFNDLIAEPSSKVTTHAEVAKRGPRIAFADLNVSSLSEMGFHRPEASWAALEGLLDSTWIAALQPEGRRRLEGFLPLLCEGAAKSRDPDQALIRSLPFIKSVCRRSAYLVLLQENPGALGHLLSLVAASTWIADRLASRPELVDELLHESTLYSAPSRDELQSLVRQQLLRIPEEDLEGQMSALSRIKEGVLLRVAASELTNTLPLMKVSDNLSFLAEVMIEQAVAVARAELVTRYGEPQGQSTGFAVMAYGKLGGLELSYGSDLDLVFVFDGAEGETAGPRVTDNTRFYTRLAQRVVHVLSARTHSGRLYEVDLRLRPDGESGLVATSFAGLRRYQLESAWVGGIRRWCGRGPLLGTSRFVSDWRRFAERFWPYRESARRWLRPSAKCELECVPN
;
A
#
# COMPACT_ATOMS: atom_id res chain seq x y z
N MET A 1 61.67 -19.25 -26.58
CA MET A 1 62.71 -20.23 -26.98
C MET A 1 63.58 -20.53 -25.76
N PRO A 2 64.05 -21.78 -25.56
CA PRO A 2 64.49 -22.72 -26.61
C PRO A 2 63.57 -23.95 -26.76
N SER A 3 63.18 -24.26 -28.00
CA SER A 3 63.56 -25.46 -28.79
C SER A 3 62.77 -26.71 -28.35
N GLY A 4 61.78 -27.22 -29.08
CA GLY A 4 61.67 -27.36 -30.53
C GLY A 4 62.02 -28.80 -30.89
N GLU A 5 61.01 -29.65 -31.09
CA GLU A 5 61.06 -30.82 -31.96
C GLU A 5 59.63 -31.25 -32.27
N GLY A 6 59.25 -31.16 -33.55
CA GLY A 6 57.95 -31.58 -34.04
C GLY A 6 57.90 -33.10 -34.19
N PHE A 7 56.72 -33.67 -33.97
CA PHE A 7 56.38 -34.98 -34.50
C PHE A 7 54.99 -34.93 -35.13
N SER A 8 54.95 -35.35 -36.39
CA SER A 8 53.77 -35.50 -37.24
C SER A 8 52.72 -36.41 -36.61
N MET A 9 51.44 -36.09 -36.84
CA MET A 9 50.36 -37.07 -36.72
C MET A 9 50.64 -38.30 -37.61
N PRO A 10 50.34 -39.51 -37.12
CA PRO A 10 49.71 -40.52 -37.94
C PRO A 10 48.26 -40.70 -37.49
N ILE A 11 47.39 -40.51 -38.47
CA ILE A 11 45.99 -40.91 -38.49
C ILE A 11 45.89 -42.40 -38.10
N GLY A 12 45.01 -42.69 -37.16
CA GLY A 12 44.64 -44.04 -36.76
C GLY A 12 43.76 -44.01 -35.52
N TYR A 13 42.52 -43.52 -35.65
CA TYR A 13 41.48 -43.76 -34.65
C TYR A 13 41.02 -45.21 -34.77
N PRO A 14 41.22 -46.09 -33.77
CA PRO A 14 40.37 -47.26 -33.65
C PRO A 14 38.97 -46.78 -33.27
N SER A 15 37.95 -47.33 -33.93
CA SER A 15 36.54 -47.03 -33.66
C SER A 15 36.22 -47.11 -32.16
N LEU A 16 35.65 -46.03 -31.60
CA LEU A 16 35.17 -45.90 -30.22
C LEU A 16 33.89 -46.73 -29.95
N ILE A 17 33.66 -47.84 -30.66
CA ILE A 17 32.37 -48.53 -30.78
C ILE A 17 32.42 -50.01 -30.33
N GLU A 18 33.12 -50.38 -29.26
CA GLU A 18 33.01 -51.78 -28.77
C GLU A 18 32.77 -51.96 -27.27
N ASP A 19 32.65 -50.91 -26.46
CA ASP A 19 32.37 -51.11 -25.04
C ASP A 19 31.57 -49.98 -24.37
N PRO A 20 30.24 -50.14 -24.20
CA PRO A 20 29.40 -49.25 -23.39
C PRO A 20 29.87 -49.12 -21.94
N ASP A 21 30.67 -50.04 -21.41
CA ASP A 21 31.11 -50.03 -20.01
C ASP A 21 32.25 -49.02 -19.75
N ARG A 22 32.89 -48.48 -20.80
CA ARG A 22 33.89 -47.40 -20.63
C ARG A 22 33.30 -46.01 -20.38
N TYR A 23 31.98 -45.85 -20.52
CA TYR A 23 31.25 -44.66 -20.03
C TYR A 23 31.26 -44.56 -18.49
N MET A 24 31.49 -45.68 -17.78
CA MET A 24 31.33 -45.76 -16.32
C MET A 24 32.53 -45.31 -15.47
N SER A 25 33.61 -44.75 -16.06
CA SER A 25 34.78 -44.33 -15.28
C SER A 25 34.66 -42.95 -14.59
N ILE A 26 33.50 -42.28 -14.66
CA ILE A 26 33.37 -40.86 -14.30
C ILE A 26 32.63 -40.60 -12.98
N ALA A 27 31.97 -41.59 -12.38
CA ALA A 27 31.47 -41.52 -11.00
C ALA A 27 31.16 -42.93 -10.49
N PRO A 28 31.97 -43.53 -9.60
CA PRO A 28 31.81 -44.95 -9.22
C PRO A 28 30.52 -45.30 -8.46
N ASN A 29 29.63 -44.33 -8.19
CA ASN A 29 28.40 -44.49 -7.39
C ASN A 29 27.14 -43.90 -8.08
N MET A 30 27.12 -43.75 -9.41
CA MET A 30 25.91 -43.28 -10.12
C MET A 30 24.81 -44.36 -10.09
N PRO A 31 23.55 -44.03 -9.70
CA PRO A 31 22.45 -44.98 -9.74
C PRO A 31 22.14 -45.48 -11.16
N ASP A 32 21.72 -46.74 -11.30
CA ASP A 32 21.44 -47.37 -12.61
C ASP A 32 20.47 -46.54 -13.47
N TRP A 33 19.38 -46.04 -12.87
CA TRP A 33 18.39 -45.22 -13.59
C TRP A 33 19.02 -43.97 -14.22
N GLN A 34 19.98 -43.35 -13.55
CA GLN A 34 20.64 -42.13 -14.02
C GLN A 34 21.57 -42.46 -15.19
N ALA A 35 22.30 -43.57 -15.09
CA ALA A 35 23.16 -44.06 -16.17
C ALA A 35 22.35 -44.42 -17.41
N ASP A 36 21.21 -45.11 -17.25
CA ASP A 36 20.33 -45.50 -18.35
C ASP A 36 19.72 -44.28 -19.06
N CYS A 37 19.15 -43.34 -18.32
CA CYS A 37 18.61 -42.10 -18.91
C CYS A 37 19.68 -41.28 -19.65
N ALA A 38 20.89 -41.16 -19.08
CA ALA A 38 21.98 -40.47 -19.75
C ALA A 38 22.42 -41.17 -21.04
N ARG A 39 22.46 -42.51 -21.05
CA ARG A 39 22.80 -43.32 -22.23
C ARG A 39 21.77 -43.14 -23.35
N ASP A 40 20.48 -43.17 -23.00
CA ASP A 40 19.39 -42.95 -23.95
C ASP A 40 19.44 -41.55 -24.54
N ALA A 41 19.63 -40.52 -23.70
CA ALA A 41 19.79 -39.14 -24.13
C ALA A 41 20.99 -38.99 -25.09
N MET A 42 22.12 -39.61 -24.77
CA MET A 42 23.32 -39.57 -25.61
C MET A 42 23.09 -40.24 -26.96
N THR A 43 22.39 -41.39 -26.98
CA THR A 43 22.04 -42.09 -28.22
C THR A 43 21.20 -41.22 -29.15
N ARG A 44 20.20 -40.51 -28.59
CA ARG A 44 19.38 -39.55 -29.35
C ARG A 44 20.20 -38.38 -29.90
N LEU A 45 21.11 -37.83 -29.09
CA LEU A 45 21.99 -36.75 -29.54
C LEU A 45 22.93 -37.21 -30.65
N SER A 46 23.51 -38.41 -30.55
CA SER A 46 24.44 -38.96 -31.54
C SER A 46 23.78 -39.11 -32.90
N ALA A 47 22.52 -39.56 -32.91
CA ALA A 47 21.73 -39.64 -34.12
C ALA A 47 21.47 -38.27 -34.78
N HIS A 48 21.43 -37.17 -34.01
CA HIS A 48 21.13 -35.83 -34.52
C HIS A 48 22.38 -35.04 -34.92
N LEU A 49 23.41 -35.03 -34.06
CA LEU A 49 24.60 -34.19 -34.20
C LEU A 49 25.80 -34.92 -34.83
N GLY A 50 25.77 -36.26 -34.84
CA GLY A 50 26.92 -37.10 -35.18
C GLY A 50 27.92 -37.25 -34.03
N GLU A 51 28.67 -38.35 -34.06
CA GLU A 51 29.58 -38.76 -32.97
C GLU A 51 30.70 -37.75 -32.70
N GLY A 52 31.23 -37.09 -33.73
CA GLY A 52 32.33 -36.13 -33.60
C GLY A 52 31.95 -34.88 -32.80
N ALA A 53 30.73 -34.36 -32.97
CA ALA A 53 30.26 -33.19 -32.23
C ALA A 53 30.09 -33.50 -30.74
N ILE A 54 29.61 -34.70 -30.42
CA ILE A 54 29.46 -35.16 -29.03
C ILE A 54 30.79 -35.42 -28.37
N ALA A 55 31.73 -36.08 -29.07
CA ALA A 55 33.08 -36.28 -28.55
C ALA A 55 33.73 -34.94 -28.16
N ARG A 56 33.59 -33.92 -29.02
CA ARG A 56 34.06 -32.56 -28.73
C ARG A 56 33.36 -31.94 -27.51
N LEU A 57 32.03 -32.05 -27.41
CA LEU A 57 31.28 -31.54 -26.26
C LEU A 57 31.75 -32.19 -24.95
N MET A 58 31.92 -33.51 -24.93
CA MET A 58 32.37 -34.26 -23.76
C MET A 58 33.81 -33.91 -23.38
N GLU A 59 34.70 -33.74 -24.36
CA GLU A 59 36.09 -33.32 -24.12
C GLU A 59 36.14 -31.93 -23.48
N LEU A 60 35.39 -30.97 -24.01
CA LEU A 60 35.31 -29.61 -23.47
C LEU A 60 34.68 -29.59 -22.08
N ALA A 61 33.60 -30.34 -21.85
CA ALA A 61 33.00 -30.47 -20.54
C ALA A 61 33.97 -31.10 -19.53
N ARG A 62 34.76 -32.10 -19.93
CA ARG A 62 35.81 -32.70 -19.10
C ARG A 62 36.91 -31.70 -18.78
N ALA A 63 37.39 -30.96 -19.76
CA ALA A 63 38.43 -29.94 -19.59
C ALA A 63 38.02 -28.85 -18.57
N GLN A 64 36.72 -28.53 -18.51
CA GLN A 64 36.15 -27.57 -17.56
C GLN A 64 35.67 -28.20 -16.24
N GLY A 65 35.89 -29.50 -16.02
CA GLY A 65 35.44 -30.20 -14.80
C GLY A 65 33.91 -30.36 -14.68
N GLN A 66 33.18 -30.23 -15.79
CA GLN A 66 31.72 -30.22 -15.85
C GLN A 66 31.10 -31.53 -16.36
N LEU A 67 31.89 -32.60 -16.48
CA LEU A 67 31.41 -33.84 -17.09
C LEU A 67 30.28 -34.50 -16.28
N VAL A 68 30.38 -34.50 -14.95
CA VAL A 68 29.33 -35.03 -14.06
C VAL A 68 28.04 -34.20 -14.16
N ALA A 69 28.17 -32.89 -14.25
CA ALA A 69 27.04 -31.98 -14.42
C ALA A 69 26.32 -32.23 -15.75
N LEU A 70 27.09 -32.34 -16.84
CA LEU A 70 26.55 -32.67 -18.17
C LEU A 70 25.76 -33.98 -18.13
N HIS A 71 26.31 -35.04 -17.55
CA HIS A 71 25.60 -36.32 -17.41
C HIS A 71 24.33 -36.21 -16.57
N SER A 72 24.36 -35.42 -15.50
CA SER A 72 23.19 -35.22 -14.63
C SER A 72 22.06 -34.51 -15.36
N MET A 73 22.37 -33.48 -16.15
CA MET A 73 21.38 -32.77 -16.97
C MET A 73 20.85 -33.63 -18.12
N LEU A 74 21.70 -34.44 -18.77
CA LEU A 74 21.27 -35.40 -19.79
C LEU A 74 20.31 -36.46 -19.21
N ALA A 75 20.55 -36.91 -17.99
CA ALA A 75 19.67 -37.87 -17.32
C ALA A 75 18.36 -37.26 -16.81
N GLY A 76 18.36 -35.98 -16.45
CA GLY A 76 17.25 -35.31 -15.76
C GLY A 76 16.35 -34.44 -16.63
N SER A 77 16.82 -33.95 -17.79
CA SER A 77 16.12 -32.92 -18.56
C SER A 77 16.06 -33.22 -20.06
N ASP A 78 14.85 -33.48 -20.56
CA ASP A 78 14.58 -33.58 -22.00
C ASP A 78 14.75 -32.23 -22.69
N PHE A 79 14.36 -31.13 -22.01
CA PHE A 79 14.61 -29.77 -22.50
C PHE A 79 16.08 -29.56 -22.85
N PHE A 80 16.99 -29.96 -21.94
CA PHE A 80 18.42 -29.78 -22.12
C PHE A 80 18.95 -30.57 -23.33
N VAL A 81 18.47 -31.81 -23.51
CA VAL A 81 18.79 -32.64 -24.68
C VAL A 81 18.35 -31.95 -25.97
N GLU A 82 17.13 -31.41 -26.02
CA GLU A 82 16.63 -30.68 -27.17
C GLU A 82 17.42 -29.39 -27.47
N GLN A 83 17.84 -28.67 -26.42
CA GLN A 83 18.64 -27.45 -26.59
C GLN A 83 20.05 -27.74 -27.10
N ILE A 84 20.70 -28.81 -26.62
CA ILE A 84 22.01 -29.23 -27.13
C ILE A 84 21.89 -29.60 -28.61
N ALA A 85 20.86 -30.36 -28.99
CA ALA A 85 20.64 -30.74 -30.39
C ALA A 85 20.58 -29.52 -31.33
N ARG A 86 20.05 -28.38 -30.86
CA ARG A 86 19.92 -27.14 -31.65
C ARG A 86 21.10 -26.18 -31.54
N HIS A 87 21.80 -26.19 -30.41
CA HIS A 87 22.77 -25.14 -30.05
C HIS A 87 24.14 -25.68 -29.62
N CYS A 88 24.49 -26.91 -30.03
CA CYS A 88 25.75 -27.57 -29.66
C CYS A 88 27.00 -26.72 -29.95
N ASP A 89 27.09 -26.10 -31.13
CA ASP A 89 28.25 -25.28 -31.50
C ASP A 89 28.43 -24.08 -30.56
N TRP A 90 27.32 -23.41 -30.23
CA TRP A 90 27.33 -22.29 -29.29
C TRP A 90 27.75 -22.76 -27.90
N LEU A 91 27.21 -23.89 -27.43
CA LEU A 91 27.57 -24.45 -26.13
C LEU A 91 29.05 -24.82 -26.06
N CYS A 92 29.58 -25.46 -27.12
CA CYS A 92 31.00 -25.79 -27.22
C CYS A 92 31.89 -24.55 -27.18
N ALA A 93 31.52 -23.48 -27.89
CA ALA A 93 32.25 -22.21 -27.82
C ALA A 93 32.25 -21.63 -26.41
N GLN A 94 31.09 -21.61 -25.73
CA GLN A 94 30.98 -21.10 -24.36
C GLN A 94 31.74 -21.94 -23.33
N LEU A 95 31.85 -23.27 -23.53
CA LEU A 95 32.69 -24.14 -22.70
C LEU A 95 34.18 -23.91 -22.96
N ALA A 96 34.58 -23.72 -24.21
CA ALA A 96 35.98 -23.46 -24.57
C ALA A 96 36.47 -22.11 -24.01
N GLU A 97 35.61 -21.08 -24.06
CA GLU A 97 35.92 -19.73 -23.58
C GLU A 97 35.72 -19.56 -22.06
N GLY A 98 35.10 -20.53 -21.38
CA GLY A 98 34.69 -20.40 -19.97
C GLY A 98 33.50 -19.45 -19.74
N GLY A 99 32.91 -18.91 -20.82
CA GLY A 99 31.77 -18.00 -20.78
C GLY A 99 30.49 -18.59 -20.20
N LEU A 100 30.35 -19.92 -20.23
CA LEU A 100 29.20 -20.65 -19.64
C LEU A 100 29.22 -20.62 -18.11
N LEU A 101 30.40 -20.77 -17.50
CA LEU A 101 30.58 -20.98 -16.07
C LEU A 101 30.88 -19.69 -15.29
N SER A 102 31.20 -18.61 -16.00
CA SER A 102 31.44 -17.30 -15.40
C SER A 102 30.15 -16.66 -14.87
N GLU A 103 30.28 -16.03 -13.71
CA GLU A 103 29.29 -15.10 -13.20
C GLU A 103 29.22 -13.86 -14.08
N ARG A 104 28.02 -13.31 -14.27
CA ARG A 104 27.79 -12.10 -15.06
C ARG A 104 27.03 -11.09 -14.21
N ASN A 105 27.69 -9.98 -13.91
CA ASN A 105 27.06 -8.83 -13.26
C ASN A 105 26.59 -7.85 -14.34
N TRP A 106 25.69 -8.31 -15.20
CA TRP A 106 25.16 -7.53 -16.32
C TRP A 106 24.08 -6.55 -15.85
N GLY A 107 24.25 -5.28 -16.21
CA GLY A 107 23.19 -4.29 -16.16
C GLY A 107 22.24 -4.41 -17.36
N PRO A 108 21.15 -3.63 -17.39
CA PRO A 108 20.18 -3.65 -18.49
C PRO A 108 20.80 -3.42 -19.88
N GLU A 109 21.81 -2.55 -19.98
CA GLU A 109 22.51 -2.24 -21.24
C GLU A 109 23.35 -3.43 -21.74
N ASP A 110 24.02 -4.16 -20.85
CA ASP A 110 24.80 -5.36 -21.22
C ASP A 110 23.91 -6.45 -21.83
N TRP A 111 22.70 -6.62 -21.30
CA TRP A 111 21.70 -7.55 -21.85
C TRP A 111 21.21 -7.10 -23.23
N ASP A 112 20.98 -5.80 -23.41
CA ASP A 112 20.55 -5.23 -24.69
C ASP A 112 21.67 -5.39 -25.74
N ASP A 113 22.92 -5.13 -25.39
CA ASP A 113 24.09 -5.32 -26.25
C ASP A 113 24.34 -6.78 -26.61
N ALA A 114 24.17 -7.69 -25.65
CA ALA A 114 24.30 -9.12 -25.88
C ALA A 114 23.21 -9.63 -26.85
N LEU A 115 21.97 -9.17 -26.70
CA LEU A 115 20.89 -9.49 -27.61
C LEU A 115 21.13 -8.89 -29.00
N ALA A 116 21.57 -7.63 -29.08
CA ALA A 116 21.86 -6.97 -30.35
C ALA A 116 22.88 -7.73 -31.21
N LYS A 117 23.89 -8.35 -30.59
CA LYS A 117 24.88 -9.21 -31.28
C LYS A 117 24.28 -10.48 -31.91
N VAL A 118 23.12 -10.93 -31.42
CA VAL A 118 22.43 -12.11 -31.96
C VAL A 118 21.42 -11.74 -33.05
N LEU A 119 20.92 -10.50 -33.05
CA LEU A 119 20.04 -9.99 -34.10
C LEU A 119 20.82 -9.79 -35.40
N THR A 120 20.37 -10.39 -36.49
CA THR A 120 21.04 -10.30 -37.80
C THR A 120 20.49 -9.15 -38.65
N GLU A 121 21.39 -8.33 -39.19
CA GLU A 121 21.04 -7.26 -40.13
C GLU A 121 20.92 -7.77 -41.58
N PRO A 122 20.04 -7.17 -42.42
CA PRO A 122 19.08 -6.11 -42.08
C PRO A 122 17.92 -6.62 -41.20
N LEU A 123 17.47 -5.79 -40.25
CA LEU A 123 16.38 -6.16 -39.36
C LEU A 123 15.06 -6.26 -40.13
N SER A 124 14.44 -7.43 -40.03
CA SER A 124 13.12 -7.77 -40.55
C SER A 124 12.33 -8.47 -39.44
N GLU A 125 11.00 -8.56 -39.59
CA GLU A 125 10.18 -9.24 -38.59
C GLU A 125 10.64 -10.70 -38.39
N ALA A 126 10.96 -11.40 -39.49
CA ALA A 126 11.48 -12.76 -39.43
C ALA A 126 12.84 -12.85 -38.73
N SER A 127 13.81 -11.98 -39.07
CA SER A 127 15.14 -12.03 -38.45
C SER A 127 15.11 -11.67 -36.96
N VAL A 128 14.25 -10.73 -36.56
CA VAL A 128 14.04 -10.39 -35.14
C VAL A 128 13.37 -11.55 -34.39
N MET A 129 12.36 -12.20 -34.98
CA MET A 129 11.71 -13.37 -34.36
C MET A 129 12.69 -14.52 -34.13
N THR A 130 13.50 -14.88 -35.13
CA THR A 130 14.52 -15.92 -35.00
C THR A 130 15.60 -15.53 -33.98
N GLY A 131 16.07 -14.28 -34.01
CA GLY A 131 17.12 -13.78 -33.11
C GLY A 131 16.71 -13.79 -31.64
N LEU A 132 15.49 -13.32 -31.32
CA LEU A 132 14.95 -13.34 -29.95
C LEU A 132 14.85 -14.77 -29.39
N ARG A 133 14.35 -15.73 -30.17
CA ARG A 133 14.20 -17.13 -29.75
C ARG A 133 15.54 -17.81 -29.54
N ARG A 134 16.48 -17.58 -30.45
CA ARG A 134 17.86 -18.07 -30.32
C ARG A 134 18.52 -17.53 -29.06
N PHE A 135 18.40 -16.23 -28.80
CA PHE A 135 18.95 -15.62 -27.60
C PHE A 135 18.32 -16.21 -26.33
N ARG A 136 16.98 -16.32 -26.28
CA ARG A 136 16.26 -16.95 -25.16
C ARG A 136 16.78 -18.35 -24.86
N HIS A 137 16.89 -19.21 -25.87
CA HIS A 137 17.40 -20.57 -25.69
C HIS A 137 18.84 -20.63 -25.19
N GLN A 138 19.73 -19.82 -25.76
CA GLN A 138 21.13 -19.74 -25.33
C GLN A 138 21.25 -19.31 -23.87
N GLN A 139 20.51 -18.28 -23.46
CA GLN A 139 20.57 -17.78 -22.09
C GLN A 139 19.89 -18.75 -21.10
N MET A 140 18.77 -19.37 -21.47
CA MET A 140 18.14 -20.40 -20.63
C MET A 140 19.03 -21.62 -20.43
N LEU A 141 19.75 -22.07 -21.48
CA LEU A 141 20.72 -23.15 -21.37
C LEU A 141 21.85 -22.81 -20.38
N ARG A 142 22.37 -21.58 -20.44
CA ARG A 142 23.38 -21.09 -19.48
C ARG A 142 22.83 -21.03 -18.06
N ILE A 143 21.66 -20.42 -17.87
CA ILE A 143 21.04 -20.24 -16.55
C ILE A 143 20.77 -21.62 -15.94
N PHE A 144 20.18 -22.54 -16.71
CA PHE A 144 19.92 -23.91 -16.27
C PHE A 144 21.20 -24.65 -15.83
N TRP A 145 22.27 -24.54 -16.63
CA TRP A 145 23.55 -25.16 -16.30
C TRP A 145 24.09 -24.64 -14.97
N ARG A 146 24.10 -23.31 -14.79
CA ARG A 146 24.62 -22.67 -13.57
C ARG A 146 23.79 -22.98 -12.34
N ASP A 147 22.46 -23.03 -12.48
CA ASP A 147 21.54 -23.35 -11.39
C ASP A 147 21.70 -24.82 -10.96
N THR A 148 21.70 -25.76 -11.90
CA THR A 148 21.88 -27.19 -11.62
C THR A 148 23.25 -27.49 -10.99
N THR A 149 24.28 -26.76 -11.38
CA THR A 149 25.65 -26.90 -10.86
C THR A 149 25.93 -26.09 -9.59
N GLN A 150 24.92 -25.39 -9.06
CA GLN A 150 25.06 -24.55 -7.85
C GLN A 150 26.12 -23.46 -7.97
N LEU A 151 26.43 -23.04 -9.21
CA LEU A 151 27.31 -21.89 -9.50
C LEU A 151 26.55 -20.56 -9.44
N SER A 152 25.22 -20.61 -9.35
CA SER A 152 24.32 -19.47 -9.21
C SER A 152 23.33 -19.71 -8.08
N SER A 153 22.93 -18.64 -7.39
CA SER A 153 21.80 -18.70 -6.46
C SER A 153 20.49 -18.67 -7.23
N ILE A 154 19.40 -19.17 -6.62
CA ILE A 154 18.06 -19.10 -7.23
C ILE A 154 17.59 -17.64 -7.43
N ASP A 155 18.03 -16.74 -6.54
CA ASP A 155 17.78 -15.31 -6.60
C ASP A 155 18.43 -14.72 -7.87
N THR A 156 19.70 -15.05 -8.10
CA THR A 156 20.45 -14.64 -9.30
C THR A 156 19.81 -15.22 -10.57
N SER A 157 19.48 -16.51 -10.57
CA SER A 157 18.84 -17.17 -11.72
C SER A 157 17.49 -16.54 -12.07
N SER A 158 16.67 -16.22 -11.06
CA SER A 158 15.37 -15.55 -11.26
C SER A 158 15.53 -14.11 -11.79
N SER A 159 16.57 -13.40 -11.31
CA SER A 159 16.92 -12.06 -11.80
C SER A 159 17.42 -12.09 -13.25
N GLU A 160 18.32 -13.02 -13.60
CA GLU A 160 18.81 -13.19 -14.99
C GLU A 160 17.66 -13.55 -15.96
N LEU A 161 16.72 -14.41 -15.55
CA LEU A 161 15.52 -14.71 -16.35
C LEU A 161 14.61 -13.48 -16.52
N SER A 162 14.46 -12.67 -15.48
CA SER A 162 13.69 -11.42 -15.55
C SER A 162 14.37 -10.39 -16.46
N ALA A 163 15.70 -10.29 -16.40
CA ALA A 163 16.48 -9.42 -17.27
C ALA A 163 16.43 -9.85 -18.75
N LEU A 164 16.45 -11.16 -19.01
CA LEU A 164 16.24 -11.74 -20.33
C LEU A 164 14.86 -11.38 -20.90
N ALA A 165 13.81 -11.44 -20.09
CA ALA A 165 12.47 -11.01 -20.48
C ALA A 165 12.42 -9.51 -20.76
N ASP A 166 12.99 -8.70 -19.87
CA ASP A 166 13.05 -7.24 -20.00
C ASP A 166 13.76 -6.78 -21.28
N CYS A 167 14.94 -7.32 -21.60
CA CYS A 167 15.67 -6.98 -22.82
C CYS A 167 14.94 -7.44 -24.09
N SER A 168 14.26 -8.60 -24.02
CA SER A 168 13.44 -9.11 -25.12
C SER A 168 12.24 -8.20 -25.39
N ILE A 169 11.57 -7.71 -24.34
CA ILE A 169 10.48 -6.72 -24.43
C ILE A 169 10.99 -5.42 -25.06
N ARG A 170 12.13 -4.89 -24.59
CA ARG A 170 12.72 -3.66 -25.14
C ARG A 170 13.07 -3.79 -26.62
N ALA A 171 13.72 -4.89 -27.02
CA ALA A 171 14.08 -5.15 -28.41
C ALA A 171 12.84 -5.31 -29.32
N ALA A 172 11.83 -6.07 -28.86
CA ALA A 172 10.57 -6.23 -29.59
C ALA A 172 9.84 -4.89 -29.77
N LEU A 173 9.77 -4.08 -28.71
CA LEU A 173 9.17 -2.74 -28.78
C LEU A 173 9.94 -1.81 -29.70
N SER A 174 11.27 -1.77 -29.62
CA SER A 174 12.12 -0.93 -30.47
C SER A 174 11.90 -1.25 -31.96
N PHE A 175 11.91 -2.53 -32.32
CA PHE A 175 11.65 -2.96 -33.70
C PHE A 175 10.22 -2.62 -34.15
N ALA A 176 9.23 -2.88 -33.31
CA ALA A 176 7.83 -2.60 -33.62
C ALA A 176 7.59 -1.09 -33.81
N ASP A 177 8.20 -0.26 -32.97
CA ASP A 177 8.05 1.20 -33.03
C ASP A 177 8.69 1.77 -34.29
N VAL A 178 9.94 1.40 -34.62
CA VAL A 178 10.58 1.78 -35.88
C VAL A 178 9.74 1.37 -37.10
N THR A 179 9.14 0.18 -37.05
CA THR A 179 8.30 -0.34 -38.14
C THR A 179 7.01 0.48 -38.30
N LEU A 180 6.32 0.78 -37.20
CA LEU A 180 5.07 1.53 -37.25
C LEU A 180 5.30 3.01 -37.56
N GLN A 181 6.34 3.64 -37.00
CA GLN A 181 6.65 5.06 -37.25
C GLN A 181 6.97 5.33 -38.73
N LYS A 182 7.64 4.41 -39.44
CA LYS A 182 7.87 4.55 -40.89
C LYS A 182 6.58 4.75 -41.68
N LYS A 183 5.47 4.15 -41.25
CA LYS A 183 4.17 4.22 -41.93
C LYS A 183 3.28 5.33 -41.37
N HIS A 184 3.22 5.44 -40.06
CA HIS A 184 2.22 6.26 -39.36
C HIS A 184 2.78 7.54 -38.73
N GLY A 185 4.10 7.70 -38.69
CA GLY A 185 4.77 8.81 -38.03
C GLY A 185 4.83 8.62 -36.51
N THR A 186 5.30 9.65 -35.81
CA THR A 186 5.50 9.62 -34.36
C THR A 186 4.21 9.99 -33.63
N PRO A 187 3.74 9.24 -32.63
CA PRO A 187 2.58 9.61 -31.81
C PRO A 187 2.90 10.86 -30.96
N VAL A 188 2.02 11.86 -30.99
CA VAL A 188 2.18 13.13 -30.27
C VAL A 188 0.98 13.36 -29.35
N GLY A 189 1.21 13.89 -28.15
CA GLY A 189 0.17 14.25 -27.18
C GLY A 189 -0.65 15.46 -27.65
N LYS A 190 -1.97 15.42 -27.43
CA LYS A 190 -2.92 16.46 -27.87
C LYS A 190 -2.72 17.80 -27.15
N GLU A 191 -2.47 17.76 -25.86
CA GLU A 191 -2.30 18.87 -24.93
C GLU A 191 -0.83 19.23 -24.79
N SER A 192 0.06 18.25 -24.62
CA SER A 192 1.49 18.53 -24.42
C SER A 192 2.24 18.85 -25.71
N GLY A 193 1.78 18.37 -26.86
CA GLY A 193 2.53 18.46 -28.12
C GLY A 193 3.85 17.65 -28.11
N THR A 194 4.04 16.77 -27.14
CA THR A 194 5.29 15.99 -26.97
C THR A 194 5.16 14.57 -27.53
N PRO A 195 6.26 13.95 -28.02
CA PRO A 195 6.26 12.55 -28.43
C PRO A 195 5.81 11.63 -27.29
N GLN A 196 4.90 10.71 -27.61
CA GLN A 196 4.38 9.71 -26.68
C GLN A 196 5.08 8.37 -26.88
N SER A 197 5.25 7.61 -25.80
CA SER A 197 5.89 6.29 -25.85
C SER A 197 5.06 5.25 -25.11
N LEU A 198 5.07 4.01 -25.57
CA LEU A 198 4.44 2.89 -24.87
C LEU A 198 5.22 2.57 -23.59
N VAL A 199 4.51 2.55 -22.47
CA VAL A 199 4.97 2.04 -21.19
C VAL A 199 4.45 0.62 -21.04
N VAL A 200 5.36 -0.35 -21.03
CA VAL A 200 5.08 -1.74 -20.70
C VAL A 200 5.30 -1.92 -19.21
N LEU A 201 4.22 -2.18 -18.46
CA LEU A 201 4.28 -2.58 -17.06
C LEU A 201 4.43 -4.11 -16.99
N ALA A 202 5.53 -4.57 -16.42
CA ALA A 202 5.67 -5.93 -15.97
C ALA A 202 4.91 -6.14 -14.66
N MET A 203 4.15 -7.23 -14.60
CA MET A 203 3.32 -7.61 -13.47
C MET A 203 3.79 -8.94 -12.88
N GLY A 204 3.20 -9.35 -11.76
CA GLY A 204 3.43 -10.66 -11.16
C GLY A 204 4.92 -10.95 -10.91
N LYS A 205 5.37 -12.11 -11.39
CA LYS A 205 6.76 -12.56 -11.20
C LYS A 205 7.78 -11.68 -11.92
N LEU A 206 7.49 -11.25 -13.15
CA LEU A 206 8.39 -10.38 -13.91
C LEU A 206 8.52 -8.99 -13.25
N GLY A 207 7.40 -8.48 -12.76
CA GLY A 207 7.37 -7.21 -12.05
C GLY A 207 8.14 -7.23 -10.72
N GLY A 208 8.12 -8.39 -10.03
CA GLY A 208 8.93 -8.67 -8.84
C GLY A 208 10.40 -9.00 -9.11
N GLU A 209 10.84 -9.09 -10.37
CA GLU A 209 12.18 -9.57 -10.76
C GLU A 209 12.47 -11.01 -10.29
N GLU A 210 11.41 -11.80 -10.26
CA GLU A 210 11.34 -13.13 -9.70
C GLU A 210 10.73 -14.09 -10.74
N LEU A 211 11.14 -14.01 -12.01
CA LEU A 211 10.65 -14.92 -13.05
C LEU A 211 11.12 -16.37 -12.80
N ASN A 212 10.28 -17.35 -13.19
CA ASN A 212 10.68 -18.76 -13.17
C ASN A 212 11.11 -19.26 -14.55
N PHE A 213 11.74 -20.43 -14.56
CA PHE A 213 12.29 -21.05 -15.76
C PHE A 213 11.31 -21.11 -16.94
N SER A 214 10.07 -21.55 -16.69
CA SER A 214 8.99 -21.55 -17.68
C SER A 214 7.79 -20.80 -17.10
N SER A 215 7.71 -19.49 -17.33
CA SER A 215 6.61 -18.62 -16.88
C SER A 215 6.09 -17.74 -18.00
N ASP A 216 4.80 -17.45 -17.93
CA ASP A 216 4.21 -16.35 -18.69
C ASP A 216 4.80 -15.02 -18.21
N ILE A 217 4.83 -14.03 -19.10
CA ILE A 217 5.10 -12.63 -18.74
C ILE A 217 3.77 -11.88 -18.68
N ASP A 218 3.37 -11.52 -17.46
CA ASP A 218 2.17 -10.73 -17.22
C ASP A 218 2.45 -9.25 -17.53
N LEU A 219 1.77 -8.69 -18.53
CA LEU A 219 2.01 -7.32 -19.00
C LEU A 219 0.74 -6.45 -18.99
N ILE A 220 0.92 -5.16 -18.69
CA ILE A 220 -0.08 -4.11 -18.94
C ILE A 220 0.56 -3.05 -19.83
N PHE A 221 -0.16 -2.63 -20.87
CA PHE A 221 0.30 -1.57 -21.76
C PHE A 221 -0.39 -0.25 -21.44
N ALA A 222 0.40 0.81 -21.31
CA ALA A 222 -0.07 2.14 -21.03
C ALA A 222 0.65 3.19 -21.89
N TYR A 223 0.03 4.35 -22.08
CA TYR A 223 0.70 5.51 -22.66
C TYR A 223 0.23 6.80 -21.99
N PRO A 224 1.05 7.87 -21.95
CA PRO A 224 0.74 9.03 -21.12
C PRO A 224 -0.50 9.79 -21.60
N GLU A 225 -0.56 10.12 -22.89
CA GLU A 225 -1.53 11.08 -23.39
C GLU A 225 -2.20 10.69 -24.72
N ALA A 226 -3.50 10.94 -24.82
CA ALA A 226 -4.24 10.85 -26.07
C ALA A 226 -3.75 11.89 -27.08
N GLY A 227 -3.96 11.64 -28.38
CA GLY A 227 -3.47 12.49 -29.44
C GLY A 227 -3.45 11.78 -30.77
N MET A 228 -2.59 12.22 -31.68
CA MET A 228 -2.49 11.71 -33.03
C MET A 228 -1.03 11.53 -33.44
N THR A 229 -0.78 10.64 -34.39
CA THR A 229 0.53 10.52 -35.03
C THR A 229 0.80 11.66 -36.00
N GLY A 230 2.07 12.07 -36.13
CA GLY A 230 2.51 13.13 -37.03
C GLY A 230 3.72 12.72 -37.86
N GLY A 231 3.81 13.22 -39.10
CA GLY A 231 4.96 13.00 -39.98
C GLY A 231 4.98 11.70 -40.78
N GLY A 232 3.93 10.87 -40.69
CA GLY A 232 3.80 9.63 -41.47
C GLY A 232 2.86 9.75 -42.67
N ALA A 233 2.86 8.71 -43.52
CA ALA A 233 1.97 8.63 -44.69
C ALA A 233 0.49 8.47 -44.32
N GLN A 234 0.19 7.91 -43.15
CA GLN A 234 -1.18 7.72 -42.64
C GLN A 234 -1.26 8.08 -41.16
N GLN A 235 -2.05 9.10 -40.82
CA GLN A 235 -2.30 9.49 -39.45
C GLN A 235 -3.20 8.49 -38.72
N LEU A 236 -2.90 8.21 -37.46
CA LEU A 236 -3.72 7.42 -36.54
C LEU A 236 -3.90 8.20 -35.24
N ASP A 237 -5.01 7.96 -34.55
CA ASP A 237 -5.12 8.33 -33.15
C ASP A 237 -4.17 7.47 -32.29
N ASN A 238 -3.69 8.02 -31.18
CA ASN A 238 -2.71 7.35 -30.32
C ASN A 238 -3.23 6.01 -29.78
N GLN A 239 -4.53 5.89 -29.46
CA GLN A 239 -5.11 4.64 -28.98
C GLN A 239 -4.98 3.54 -30.03
N SER A 240 -5.33 3.83 -31.29
CA SER A 240 -5.17 2.90 -32.42
C SER A 240 -3.70 2.59 -32.72
N TYR A 241 -2.82 3.59 -32.69
CA TYR A 241 -1.38 3.40 -32.90
C TYR A 241 -0.79 2.45 -31.85
N PHE A 242 -0.99 2.74 -30.56
CA PHE A 242 -0.44 1.94 -29.47
C PHE A 242 -1.09 0.55 -29.38
N THR A 243 -2.36 0.40 -29.76
CA THR A 243 -2.99 -0.94 -29.87
C THR A 243 -2.27 -1.79 -30.92
N ARG A 244 -1.99 -1.24 -32.10
CA ARG A 244 -1.23 -1.95 -33.15
C ARG A 244 0.21 -2.24 -32.73
N LEU A 245 0.85 -1.30 -32.05
CA LEU A 245 2.20 -1.46 -31.52
C LEU A 245 2.25 -2.62 -30.51
N GLY A 246 1.33 -2.61 -29.54
CA GLY A 246 1.21 -3.67 -28.53
C GLY A 246 0.94 -5.05 -29.14
N GLN A 247 0.04 -5.14 -30.13
CA GLN A 247 -0.21 -6.39 -30.86
C GLN A 247 1.04 -6.93 -31.57
N MET A 248 1.86 -6.05 -32.14
CA MET A 248 3.11 -6.44 -32.78
C MET A 248 4.15 -6.92 -31.75
N VAL A 249 4.27 -6.23 -30.61
CA VAL A 249 5.15 -6.67 -29.51
C VAL A 249 4.74 -8.06 -29.01
N ILE A 250 3.45 -8.28 -28.74
CA ILE A 250 2.94 -9.59 -28.33
C ILE A 250 3.28 -10.66 -29.38
N ARG A 251 3.06 -10.38 -30.67
CA ARG A 251 3.36 -11.32 -31.75
C ARG A 251 4.84 -11.70 -31.82
N LEU A 252 5.75 -10.73 -31.65
CA LEU A 252 7.20 -10.98 -31.69
C LEU A 252 7.66 -11.91 -30.57
N LEU A 253 7.07 -11.76 -29.37
CA LEU A 253 7.42 -12.51 -28.16
C LEU A 253 6.74 -13.88 -28.09
N ASP A 254 5.43 -13.95 -28.36
CA ASP A 254 4.58 -15.10 -28.06
C ASP A 254 4.53 -16.14 -29.21
N ALA A 255 4.47 -15.68 -30.46
CA ALA A 255 4.14 -16.55 -31.59
C ALA A 255 5.07 -17.78 -31.69
N VAL A 256 4.54 -18.97 -31.92
CA VAL A 256 5.37 -20.17 -32.04
C VAL A 256 5.91 -20.28 -33.47
N THR A 257 7.24 -20.24 -33.62
CA THR A 257 7.98 -20.50 -34.87
C THR A 257 8.67 -21.86 -34.82
N GLN A 258 9.47 -22.20 -35.85
CA GLN A 258 10.29 -23.43 -35.84
C GLN A 258 11.30 -23.43 -34.68
N GLU A 259 11.77 -22.25 -34.28
CA GLU A 259 12.63 -22.01 -33.12
C GLU A 259 11.85 -21.88 -31.81
N GLY A 260 10.54 -22.17 -31.77
CA GLY A 260 9.72 -22.07 -30.57
C GLY A 260 9.19 -20.66 -30.31
N PHE A 261 9.16 -20.22 -29.05
CA PHE A 261 8.65 -18.92 -28.61
C PHE A 261 9.68 -18.23 -27.71
N VAL A 262 9.52 -16.92 -27.49
CA VAL A 262 10.37 -16.18 -26.54
C VAL A 262 9.76 -16.28 -25.15
N PHE A 263 8.57 -15.69 -24.98
CA PHE A 263 7.75 -15.75 -23.78
C PHE A 263 6.28 -15.72 -24.16
N ARG A 264 5.47 -16.54 -23.48
CA ARG A 264 4.01 -16.45 -23.54
C ARG A 264 3.58 -15.17 -22.83
N VAL A 265 2.71 -14.38 -23.44
CA VAL A 265 2.31 -13.07 -22.91
C VAL A 265 0.90 -13.14 -22.34
N ASP A 266 0.76 -12.81 -21.07
CA ASP A 266 -0.54 -12.71 -20.40
C ASP A 266 -0.93 -11.24 -20.20
N MET A 267 -2.07 -10.84 -20.77
CA MET A 267 -2.61 -9.47 -20.68
C MET A 267 -3.81 -9.36 -19.73
N ARG A 268 -4.18 -10.43 -18.99
CA ARG A 268 -5.44 -10.51 -18.22
C ARG A 268 -5.50 -9.60 -17.00
N LEU A 269 -4.36 -9.13 -16.49
CA LEU A 269 -4.29 -8.22 -15.36
C LEU A 269 -4.59 -6.75 -15.72
N ARG A 270 -4.77 -6.43 -17.01
CA ARG A 270 -5.15 -5.07 -17.44
C ARG A 270 -6.57 -4.72 -16.99
N PRO A 271 -6.92 -3.43 -16.85
CA PRO A 271 -8.27 -3.00 -16.52
C PRO A 271 -9.36 -3.67 -17.37
N TYR A 272 -10.43 -4.11 -16.72
CA TYR A 272 -11.52 -4.89 -17.32
C TYR A 272 -11.13 -6.28 -17.89
N GLY A 273 -9.91 -6.75 -17.61
CA GLY A 273 -9.41 -8.06 -18.04
C GLY A 273 -9.49 -8.26 -19.56
N ASP A 274 -9.92 -9.44 -19.98
CA ASP A 274 -9.99 -9.81 -21.41
C ASP A 274 -10.94 -8.96 -22.24
N SER A 275 -11.96 -8.38 -21.62
CA SER A 275 -12.91 -7.48 -22.29
C SER A 275 -12.41 -6.03 -22.37
N GLY A 276 -11.32 -5.70 -21.69
CA GLY A 276 -10.73 -4.38 -21.67
C GLY A 276 -9.87 -4.06 -22.90
N ALA A 277 -9.70 -2.77 -23.16
CA ALA A 277 -8.77 -2.28 -24.16
C ALA A 277 -7.36 -2.84 -23.90
N LEU A 278 -6.64 -3.20 -24.97
CA LEU A 278 -5.28 -3.76 -24.85
C LEU A 278 -4.30 -2.77 -24.22
N VAL A 279 -4.50 -1.48 -24.50
CA VAL A 279 -3.66 -0.38 -24.04
C VAL A 279 -4.55 0.71 -23.43
N GLY A 280 -4.15 1.28 -22.29
CA GLY A 280 -4.85 2.39 -21.64
C GLY A 280 -4.05 3.69 -21.60
N ALA A 281 -4.69 4.82 -21.91
CA ALA A 281 -4.13 6.13 -21.58
C ALA A 281 -4.07 6.32 -20.06
N PHE A 282 -3.10 7.08 -19.54
CA PHE A 282 -2.96 7.28 -18.08
C PHE A 282 -4.23 7.83 -17.43
N SER A 283 -4.91 8.77 -18.09
CA SER A 283 -6.18 9.31 -17.60
C SER A 283 -7.27 8.24 -17.47
N ALA A 284 -7.35 7.29 -18.40
CA ALA A 284 -8.32 6.20 -18.32
C ALA A 284 -7.96 5.17 -17.23
N LEU A 285 -6.66 4.90 -17.05
CA LEU A 285 -6.17 4.03 -15.97
C LEU A 285 -6.44 4.65 -14.59
N GLU A 286 -6.20 5.96 -14.45
CA GLU A 286 -6.46 6.69 -13.21
C GLU A 286 -7.93 6.59 -12.79
N VAL A 287 -8.85 6.89 -13.71
CA VAL A 287 -10.31 6.77 -13.46
C VAL A 287 -10.67 5.35 -13.05
N TYR A 288 -10.17 4.34 -13.76
CA TYR A 288 -10.45 2.94 -13.44
C TYR A 288 -9.98 2.56 -12.03
N TYR A 289 -8.72 2.81 -11.68
CA TYR A 289 -8.18 2.41 -10.38
C TYR A 289 -8.80 3.21 -9.22
N GLN A 290 -9.17 4.47 -9.44
CA GLN A 290 -9.85 5.27 -8.42
C GLN A 290 -11.30 4.83 -8.19
N GLU A 291 -12.07 4.56 -9.25
CA GLU A 291 -13.51 4.32 -9.14
C GLU A 291 -13.88 2.84 -9.01
N GLN A 292 -13.13 1.95 -9.68
CA GLN A 292 -13.49 0.54 -9.85
C GLN A 292 -12.45 -0.44 -9.31
N GLY A 293 -11.25 0.04 -8.98
CA GLY A 293 -10.12 -0.78 -8.57
C GLY A 293 -10.39 -1.59 -7.30
N ARG A 294 -10.34 -2.92 -7.44
CA ARG A 294 -10.65 -3.91 -6.42
C ARG A 294 -9.44 -4.23 -5.54
N GLU A 295 -9.69 -4.83 -4.38
CA GLU A 295 -8.64 -5.14 -3.40
C GLU A 295 -7.64 -6.20 -3.91
N TRP A 296 -8.09 -7.17 -4.71
CA TRP A 296 -7.18 -8.12 -5.36
C TRP A 296 -6.30 -7.45 -6.43
N GLU A 297 -6.78 -6.37 -7.07
CA GLU A 297 -5.97 -5.62 -8.04
C GLU A 297 -4.87 -4.84 -7.32
N ARG A 298 -5.13 -4.31 -6.12
CA ARG A 298 -4.07 -3.74 -5.26
C ARG A 298 -3.01 -4.77 -4.94
N TYR A 299 -3.44 -5.98 -4.56
CA TYR A 299 -2.54 -7.09 -4.28
C TYR A 299 -1.65 -7.41 -5.50
N ALA A 300 -2.22 -7.50 -6.70
CA ALA A 300 -1.44 -7.75 -7.92
C ALA A 300 -0.50 -6.58 -8.27
N MET A 301 -0.95 -5.34 -8.05
CA MET A 301 -0.22 -4.12 -8.39
C MET A 301 1.00 -3.84 -7.51
N ILE A 302 1.16 -4.48 -6.35
CA ILE A 302 2.41 -4.42 -5.56
C ILE A 302 3.63 -4.76 -6.42
N LYS A 303 3.47 -5.71 -7.34
CA LYS A 303 4.55 -6.16 -8.21
C LYS A 303 4.70 -5.30 -9.47
N ALA A 304 3.86 -4.30 -9.73
CA ALA A 304 3.89 -3.53 -10.98
C ALA A 304 5.23 -2.77 -11.15
N ARG A 305 5.95 -3.06 -12.24
CA ARG A 305 7.24 -2.44 -12.58
C ARG A 305 7.27 -2.01 -14.05
N PRO A 306 7.48 -0.74 -14.37
CA PRO A 306 7.60 -0.33 -15.77
C PRO A 306 8.93 -0.82 -16.34
N VAL A 307 8.91 -1.45 -17.52
CA VAL A 307 10.08 -1.95 -18.26
C VAL A 307 10.52 -0.95 -19.34
N THR A 308 9.56 -0.27 -19.96
CA THR A 308 9.78 0.68 -21.06
C THR A 308 9.20 2.07 -20.77
N GLY A 309 9.40 3.01 -21.69
CA GLY A 309 8.91 4.39 -21.60
C GLY A 309 9.92 5.35 -20.99
N SER A 310 9.67 6.65 -21.18
CA SER A 310 10.55 7.69 -20.65
C SER A 310 10.56 7.69 -19.11
N PRO A 311 11.66 8.13 -18.46
CA PRO A 311 11.71 8.22 -17.00
C PRO A 311 10.54 9.01 -16.40
N ALA A 312 10.13 10.09 -17.06
CA ALA A 312 8.99 10.90 -16.65
C ALA A 312 7.66 10.13 -16.75
N ALA A 313 7.42 9.39 -17.84
CA ALA A 313 6.21 8.59 -18.00
C ALA A 313 6.15 7.44 -16.99
N ARG A 314 7.28 6.77 -16.73
CA ARG A 314 7.40 5.70 -15.73
C ARG A 314 7.09 6.23 -14.32
N ALA A 315 7.67 7.38 -13.95
CA ALA A 315 7.43 8.01 -12.66
C ALA A 315 5.98 8.46 -12.48
N ALA A 316 5.37 9.08 -13.49
CA ALA A 316 3.98 9.52 -13.45
C ALA A 316 3.00 8.35 -13.28
N LEU A 317 3.19 7.26 -14.05
CA LEU A 317 2.36 6.06 -13.93
C LEU A 317 2.51 5.41 -12.55
N MET A 318 3.74 5.28 -12.06
CA MET A 318 3.97 4.67 -10.75
C MET A 318 3.44 5.53 -9.60
N ALA A 319 3.51 6.87 -9.68
CA ALA A 319 2.93 7.74 -8.66
C ALA A 319 1.40 7.54 -8.54
N MET A 320 0.72 7.39 -9.67
CA MET A 320 -0.72 7.09 -9.71
C MET A 320 -1.02 5.69 -9.14
N LEU A 321 -0.26 4.67 -9.52
CA LEU A 321 -0.44 3.31 -9.01
C LEU A 321 -0.11 3.20 -7.52
N ASP A 322 0.94 3.85 -7.04
CA ASP A 322 1.32 3.83 -5.62
C ASP A 322 0.22 4.42 -4.73
N ALA A 323 -0.46 5.48 -5.20
CA ALA A 323 -1.60 6.05 -4.50
C ALA A 323 -2.81 5.08 -4.44
N PHE A 324 -2.98 4.25 -5.46
CA PHE A 324 -4.00 3.21 -5.50
C PHE A 324 -3.65 2.01 -4.60
N ILE A 325 -2.40 1.54 -4.63
CA ILE A 325 -1.91 0.35 -3.91
C ILE A 325 -1.82 0.63 -2.40
N TYR A 326 -1.14 1.72 -2.01
CA TYR A 326 -0.71 1.96 -0.63
C TYR A 326 -1.54 3.05 0.05
N ARG A 327 -2.73 2.67 0.53
CA ARG A 327 -3.64 3.59 1.24
C ARG A 327 -3.02 4.08 2.55
N ARG A 328 -3.02 5.40 2.78
CA ARG A 328 -2.56 6.00 4.06
C ARG A 328 -3.41 5.54 5.26
N TYR A 329 -4.70 5.35 5.05
CA TYR A 329 -5.65 4.87 6.05
C TYR A 329 -6.07 3.45 5.71
N ILE A 330 -5.94 2.57 6.69
CA ILE A 330 -6.40 1.19 6.56
C ILE A 330 -7.63 1.06 7.42
N ASP A 331 -8.71 0.72 6.74
CA ASP A 331 -9.95 0.36 7.38
C ASP A 331 -10.09 -1.18 7.39
N PHE A 332 -11.10 -1.66 8.10
CA PHE A 332 -11.37 -3.10 8.20
C PHE A 332 -11.74 -3.74 6.86
N SER A 333 -12.06 -2.96 5.81
CA SER A 333 -12.35 -3.56 4.50
C SER A 333 -11.12 -4.20 3.86
N VAL A 334 -9.93 -3.66 4.11
CA VAL A 334 -8.67 -4.25 3.62
C VAL A 334 -8.47 -5.61 4.28
N ILE A 335 -8.63 -5.70 5.60
CA ILE A 335 -8.49 -6.96 6.34
C ILE A 335 -9.54 -7.99 5.89
N ALA A 336 -10.79 -7.58 5.72
CA ALA A 336 -11.85 -8.45 5.23
C ALA A 336 -11.56 -8.95 3.80
N ALA A 337 -11.09 -8.08 2.91
CA ALA A 337 -10.74 -8.48 1.55
C ALA A 337 -9.55 -9.45 1.51
N LEU A 338 -8.57 -9.28 2.40
CA LEU A 338 -7.47 -10.25 2.55
C LEU A 338 -8.00 -11.60 3.05
N ARG A 339 -8.95 -11.63 4.01
CA ARG A 339 -9.62 -12.89 4.43
C ARG A 339 -10.38 -13.55 3.29
N GLU A 340 -11.15 -12.77 2.52
CA GLU A 340 -11.88 -13.28 1.34
C GLU A 340 -10.91 -13.88 0.33
N MET A 341 -9.78 -13.20 0.04
CA MET A 341 -8.75 -13.74 -0.84
C MET A 341 -8.15 -15.03 -0.29
N LYS A 342 -7.79 -15.08 1.00
CA LYS A 342 -7.31 -16.31 1.67
C LYS A 342 -8.32 -17.45 1.57
N ALA A 343 -9.61 -17.20 1.78
CA ALA A 343 -10.67 -18.19 1.67
C ALA A 343 -10.84 -18.69 0.21
N MET A 344 -10.81 -17.78 -0.76
CA MET A 344 -10.87 -18.12 -2.19
C MET A 344 -9.69 -19.01 -2.61
N MET A 345 -8.47 -18.69 -2.14
CA MET A 345 -7.27 -19.50 -2.41
C MET A 345 -7.45 -20.94 -1.94
N ARG A 346 -7.91 -21.14 -0.70
CA ARG A 346 -8.14 -22.48 -0.14
C ARG A 346 -9.26 -23.23 -0.85
N ALA A 347 -10.38 -22.55 -1.14
CA ALA A 347 -11.50 -23.17 -1.85
C ALA A 347 -11.11 -23.61 -3.26
N GLU A 348 -10.27 -22.83 -3.97
CA GLU A 348 -9.72 -23.19 -5.27
C GLU A 348 -8.88 -24.49 -5.20
N VAL A 349 -8.00 -24.59 -4.22
CA VAL A 349 -7.13 -25.77 -4.00
C VAL A 349 -7.96 -27.02 -3.72
N ALA A 350 -8.91 -26.93 -2.78
CA ALA A 350 -9.78 -28.03 -2.42
C ALA A 350 -10.64 -28.51 -3.61
N ARG A 351 -11.19 -27.57 -4.39
CA ARG A 351 -12.02 -27.87 -5.57
C ARG A 351 -11.23 -28.58 -6.68
N LEU A 352 -9.96 -28.22 -6.86
CA LEU A 352 -9.10 -28.76 -7.92
C LEU A 352 -8.25 -29.95 -7.47
N GLY A 353 -8.30 -30.33 -6.20
CA GLY A 353 -7.46 -31.42 -5.66
C GLY A 353 -5.96 -31.13 -5.71
N MET A 354 -5.57 -29.85 -5.62
CA MET A 354 -4.18 -29.39 -5.80
C MET A 354 -3.38 -29.33 -4.49
N GLU A 355 -3.70 -30.20 -3.52
CA GLU A 355 -3.08 -30.16 -2.19
C GLU A 355 -1.57 -30.38 -2.24
N THR A 356 -1.06 -31.15 -3.19
CA THR A 356 0.37 -31.41 -3.35
C THR A 356 1.10 -30.44 -4.27
N ASP A 357 0.39 -29.52 -4.94
CA ASP A 357 0.96 -28.51 -5.86
C ASP A 357 1.95 -27.59 -5.12
N LEU A 358 3.14 -27.40 -5.68
CA LEU A 358 4.23 -26.62 -5.05
C LEU A 358 3.89 -25.15 -4.86
N LYS A 359 3.06 -24.59 -5.76
CA LYS A 359 2.71 -23.17 -5.73
C LYS A 359 1.40 -22.95 -4.98
N ARG A 360 0.36 -23.70 -5.34
CA ARG A 360 -1.01 -23.48 -4.88
C ARG A 360 -1.36 -24.23 -3.60
N GLY A 361 -0.79 -25.41 -3.38
CA GLY A 361 -1.13 -26.24 -2.23
C GLY A 361 -0.74 -25.60 -0.90
N ALA A 362 -1.24 -26.15 0.21
CA ALA A 362 -0.98 -25.64 1.55
C ALA A 362 0.53 -25.52 1.83
N GLY A 363 0.97 -24.40 2.38
CA GLY A 363 2.38 -24.09 2.62
C GLY A 363 3.21 -23.79 1.36
N GLY A 364 2.57 -23.64 0.20
CA GLY A 364 3.23 -23.41 -1.08
C GLY A 364 3.68 -21.97 -1.30
N ILE A 365 4.29 -21.73 -2.47
CA ILE A 365 4.86 -20.43 -2.86
C ILE A 365 3.83 -19.29 -2.75
N ARG A 366 2.59 -19.54 -3.18
CA ARG A 366 1.51 -18.55 -3.19
C ARG A 366 1.12 -18.11 -1.77
N GLU A 367 1.26 -18.98 -0.77
CA GLU A 367 0.99 -18.60 0.63
C GLU A 367 2.11 -17.71 1.20
N ILE A 368 3.37 -17.94 0.82
CA ILE A 368 4.48 -17.03 1.18
C ILE A 368 4.27 -15.65 0.54
N GLU A 369 3.96 -15.61 -0.76
CA GLU A 369 3.62 -14.38 -1.48
C GLU A 369 2.48 -13.65 -0.77
N PHE A 370 1.44 -14.39 -0.38
CA PHE A 370 0.30 -13.83 0.32
C PHE A 370 0.67 -13.25 1.68
N VAL A 371 1.50 -13.94 2.46
CA VAL A 371 1.98 -13.44 3.76
C VAL A 371 2.69 -12.11 3.60
N VAL A 372 3.69 -12.05 2.72
CA VAL A 372 4.51 -10.85 2.53
C VAL A 372 3.68 -9.71 1.95
N GLN A 373 2.96 -9.93 0.86
CA GLN A 373 2.19 -8.89 0.18
C GLN A 373 1.02 -8.37 1.02
N SER A 374 0.38 -9.21 1.83
CA SER A 374 -0.66 -8.75 2.76
C SER A 374 -0.09 -7.76 3.77
N LEU A 375 1.09 -8.03 4.33
CA LEU A 375 1.76 -7.12 5.24
C LEU A 375 2.18 -5.81 4.53
N GLN A 376 2.61 -5.89 3.27
CA GLN A 376 2.88 -4.70 2.47
C GLN A 376 1.63 -3.86 2.21
N LEU A 377 0.46 -4.47 1.96
CA LEU A 377 -0.80 -3.72 1.85
C LEU A 377 -1.21 -3.10 3.19
N ILE A 378 -0.99 -3.82 4.31
CA ILE A 378 -1.36 -3.36 5.66
C ILE A 378 -0.43 -2.24 6.16
N HIS A 379 0.84 -2.21 5.75
CA HIS A 379 1.82 -1.30 6.35
C HIS A 379 2.44 -0.33 5.35
N GLY A 380 2.48 -0.66 4.05
CA GLY A 380 3.14 0.12 3.00
C GLY A 380 2.53 1.51 2.78
N GLY A 381 1.28 1.72 3.16
CA GLY A 381 0.65 3.05 3.17
C GLY A 381 1.33 4.05 4.10
N ARG A 382 1.87 3.57 5.23
CA ARG A 382 2.52 4.39 6.27
C ARG A 382 4.04 4.27 6.23
N LEU A 383 4.55 3.11 5.84
CA LEU A 383 5.97 2.77 5.80
C LEU A 383 6.40 2.57 4.34
N ALA A 384 7.00 3.60 3.75
CA ALA A 384 7.37 3.60 2.33
C ALA A 384 8.47 2.57 2.01
N GLU A 385 9.31 2.24 2.99
CA GLU A 385 10.35 1.21 2.94
C GLU A 385 9.80 -0.19 2.66
N LEU A 386 8.50 -0.43 2.90
CA LEU A 386 7.84 -1.70 2.61
C LEU A 386 7.30 -1.80 1.18
N ARG A 387 7.43 -0.75 0.36
CA ARG A 387 6.93 -0.71 -1.04
C ARG A 387 7.91 -1.37 -2.02
N LEU A 388 8.53 -2.46 -1.58
CA LEU A 388 9.50 -3.23 -2.36
C LEU A 388 8.78 -4.25 -3.24
N ARG A 389 9.24 -4.43 -4.48
CA ARG A 389 8.64 -5.39 -5.40
C ARG A 389 9.19 -6.80 -5.20
N PRO A 390 10.52 -7.03 -5.11
CA PRO A 390 11.04 -8.37 -4.85
C PRO A 390 10.67 -8.84 -3.43
N LEU A 391 10.10 -10.04 -3.33
CA LEU A 391 9.63 -10.64 -2.08
C LEU A 391 10.78 -10.82 -1.09
N LEU A 392 11.92 -11.31 -1.57
CA LEU A 392 13.10 -11.55 -0.73
C LEU A 392 13.69 -10.26 -0.15
N ASN A 393 13.46 -9.11 -0.78
CA ASN A 393 13.87 -7.81 -0.24
C ASN A 393 12.83 -7.27 0.75
N ALA A 394 11.56 -7.59 0.56
CA ALA A 394 10.49 -7.19 1.47
C ALA A 394 10.57 -7.88 2.84
N LEU A 395 11.06 -9.13 2.92
CA LEU A 395 11.19 -9.86 4.18
C LEU A 395 12.11 -9.16 5.21
N PRO A 396 13.37 -8.77 4.87
CA PRO A 396 14.20 -7.97 5.76
C PRO A 396 13.56 -6.63 6.14
N ALA A 397 12.91 -5.94 5.19
CA ALA A 397 12.27 -4.65 5.46
C ALA A 397 11.10 -4.79 6.46
N LEU A 398 10.29 -5.85 6.34
CA LEU A 398 9.24 -6.19 7.31
C LEU A 398 9.81 -6.48 8.70
N SER A 399 10.97 -7.13 8.77
CA SER A 399 11.63 -7.39 10.06
C SER A 399 12.23 -6.11 10.66
N GLN A 400 12.87 -5.25 9.86
CA GLN A 400 13.42 -3.97 10.31
C GLN A 400 12.33 -2.99 10.79
N ALA A 401 11.10 -3.14 10.29
CA ALA A 401 9.94 -2.39 10.73
C ALA A 401 9.20 -3.02 11.94
N ASP A 402 9.77 -4.05 12.57
CA ASP A 402 9.18 -4.78 13.71
C ASP A 402 7.79 -5.40 13.42
N ILE A 403 7.50 -5.71 12.15
CA ILE A 403 6.21 -6.33 11.74
C ILE A 403 6.27 -7.85 11.89
N ILE A 404 7.41 -8.46 11.57
CA ILE A 404 7.66 -9.89 11.77
C ILE A 404 9.02 -10.10 12.48
N PRO A 405 9.16 -11.14 13.32
CA PRO A 405 10.46 -11.49 13.91
C PRO A 405 11.51 -11.81 12.85
N SER A 406 12.79 -11.47 13.11
CA SER A 406 13.92 -11.76 12.19
C SER A 406 14.03 -13.24 11.85
N GLU A 407 13.89 -14.12 12.86
CA GLU A 407 13.92 -15.57 12.67
C GLU A 407 12.83 -16.03 11.69
N GLN A 408 11.62 -15.47 11.80
CA GLN A 408 10.52 -15.79 10.91
C GLN A 408 10.78 -15.31 9.48
N ALA A 409 11.33 -14.10 9.32
CA ALA A 409 11.70 -13.55 8.03
C ALA A 409 12.78 -14.40 7.33
N GLU A 410 13.81 -14.81 8.07
CA GLU A 410 14.88 -15.67 7.59
C GLU A 410 14.36 -17.06 7.19
N ARG A 411 13.51 -17.69 8.01
CA ARG A 411 12.89 -18.98 7.69
C ARG A 411 12.03 -18.89 6.43
N LEU A 412 11.19 -17.85 6.30
CA LEU A 412 10.39 -17.64 5.08
C LEU A 412 11.28 -17.47 3.83
N ALA A 413 12.40 -16.76 3.95
CA ALA A 413 13.33 -16.59 2.84
C ALA A 413 13.97 -17.93 2.42
N VAL A 414 14.37 -18.77 3.38
CA VAL A 414 14.89 -20.13 3.11
C VAL A 414 13.84 -21.00 2.42
N HIS A 415 12.61 -21.02 2.93
CA HIS A 415 11.51 -21.81 2.37
C HIS A 415 11.13 -21.36 0.97
N TYR A 416 11.07 -20.05 0.74
CA TYR A 416 10.81 -19.48 -0.59
C TYR A 416 11.88 -19.92 -1.59
N ARG A 417 13.17 -19.80 -1.24
CA ARG A 417 14.28 -20.23 -2.11
C ARG A 417 14.22 -21.72 -2.43
N LEU A 418 13.92 -22.57 -1.44
CA LEU A 418 13.74 -24.01 -1.65
C LEU A 418 12.61 -24.29 -2.66
N LEU A 419 11.41 -23.76 -2.41
CA LEU A 419 10.26 -24.01 -3.27
C LEU A 419 10.49 -23.51 -4.69
N ARG A 420 11.12 -22.34 -4.85
CA ARG A 420 11.45 -21.74 -6.14
C ARG A 420 12.49 -22.56 -6.91
N ARG A 421 13.50 -23.10 -6.22
CA ARG A 421 14.49 -24.01 -6.81
C ARG A 421 13.83 -25.29 -7.34
N VAL A 422 12.94 -25.89 -6.55
CA VAL A 422 12.23 -27.11 -6.96
C VAL A 422 11.30 -26.81 -8.13
N GLU A 423 10.62 -25.65 -8.13
CA GLU A 423 9.81 -25.21 -9.26
C GLU A 423 10.65 -25.01 -10.53
N HIS A 424 11.84 -24.39 -10.43
CA HIS A 424 12.75 -24.23 -11.57
C HIS A 424 13.21 -25.57 -12.12
N ALA A 425 13.68 -26.47 -11.25
CA ALA A 425 14.10 -27.81 -11.64
C ALA A 425 12.97 -28.59 -12.33
N LEU A 426 11.76 -28.54 -11.76
CA LEU A 426 10.57 -29.20 -12.32
C LEU A 426 10.22 -28.67 -13.72
N GLN A 427 10.21 -27.35 -13.88
CA GLN A 427 9.92 -26.73 -15.18
C GLN A 427 11.03 -27.02 -16.19
N ALA A 428 12.30 -27.05 -15.76
CA ALA A 428 13.44 -27.30 -16.61
C ALA A 428 13.59 -28.76 -17.06
N MET A 429 12.82 -29.71 -16.50
CA MET A 429 12.79 -31.08 -17.03
C MET A 429 12.30 -31.10 -18.49
N ARG A 430 11.32 -30.25 -18.84
CA ARG A 430 10.64 -30.27 -20.16
C ARG A 430 10.27 -28.89 -20.73
N ASP A 431 10.70 -27.79 -20.09
CA ASP A 431 10.23 -26.42 -20.38
C ASP A 431 8.69 -26.31 -20.38
N THR A 432 8.07 -26.85 -19.32
CA THR A 432 6.61 -26.83 -19.14
C THR A 432 6.19 -26.02 -17.92
N GLN A 433 5.05 -25.35 -18.00
CA GLN A 433 4.45 -24.59 -16.89
C GLN A 433 3.71 -25.53 -15.93
N THR A 434 4.47 -26.36 -15.22
CA THR A 434 3.91 -27.24 -14.20
C THR A 434 4.37 -26.82 -12.81
N GLN A 435 3.50 -27.04 -11.82
CA GLN A 435 3.78 -26.95 -10.39
C GLN A 435 3.37 -28.24 -9.67
N ALA A 436 2.90 -29.24 -10.41
CA ALA A 436 2.53 -30.55 -9.88
C ALA A 436 3.77 -31.42 -9.73
N ILE A 437 3.99 -31.93 -8.53
CA ILE A 437 5.06 -32.89 -8.26
C ILE A 437 4.75 -34.18 -9.03
N PRO A 438 5.73 -34.75 -9.77
CA PRO A 438 5.52 -36.00 -10.51
C PRO A 438 5.15 -37.18 -9.60
N ASP A 439 4.37 -38.13 -10.11
CA ASP A 439 4.03 -39.37 -9.38
C ASP A 439 5.04 -40.49 -9.62
N SER A 440 5.71 -40.50 -10.77
CA SER A 440 6.69 -41.53 -11.14
C SER A 440 7.94 -41.48 -10.24
N PRO A 441 8.40 -42.61 -9.70
CA PRO A 441 9.65 -42.66 -8.93
C PRO A 441 10.88 -42.19 -9.72
N LEU A 442 10.90 -42.43 -11.03
CA LEU A 442 11.98 -41.97 -11.90
C LEU A 442 11.97 -40.44 -12.01
N GLU A 443 10.82 -39.84 -12.33
CA GLU A 443 10.70 -38.38 -12.47
C GLU A 443 10.97 -37.65 -11.14
N ARG A 444 10.59 -38.25 -10.01
CA ARG A 444 10.96 -37.73 -8.68
C ARG A 444 12.46 -37.76 -8.42
N SER A 445 13.13 -38.81 -8.86
CA SER A 445 14.59 -38.94 -8.75
C SER A 445 15.31 -37.95 -9.65
N GLN A 446 14.82 -37.74 -10.88
CA GLN A 446 15.30 -36.70 -11.79
C GLN A 446 15.09 -35.29 -11.21
N LEU A 447 13.92 -35.01 -10.62
CA LEU A 447 13.63 -33.74 -9.98
C LEU A 447 14.59 -33.47 -8.80
N ALA A 448 14.82 -34.47 -7.95
CA ALA A 448 15.76 -34.34 -6.84
C ALA A 448 17.18 -34.06 -7.32
N LEU A 449 17.64 -34.79 -8.36
CA LEU A 449 18.94 -34.58 -8.98
C LEU A 449 19.10 -33.15 -9.52
N LEU A 450 18.13 -32.65 -10.30
CA LEU A 450 18.17 -31.30 -10.87
C LEU A 450 18.04 -30.20 -9.81
N ALA A 451 17.30 -30.45 -8.73
CA ALA A 451 17.20 -29.52 -7.60
C ALA A 451 18.45 -29.53 -6.68
N GLY A 452 19.44 -30.39 -6.96
CA GLY A 452 20.69 -30.49 -6.20
C GLY A 452 20.60 -31.33 -4.92
N PHE A 453 19.65 -32.25 -4.83
CA PHE A 453 19.47 -33.17 -3.70
C PHE A 453 19.94 -34.58 -4.04
N ALA A 454 20.46 -35.29 -3.04
CA ALA A 454 20.98 -36.65 -3.21
C ALA A 454 19.87 -37.68 -3.51
N SER A 455 18.65 -37.45 -3.03
CA SER A 455 17.51 -38.35 -3.23
C SER A 455 16.19 -37.63 -3.11
N TRP A 456 15.13 -38.24 -3.67
CA TRP A 456 13.76 -37.77 -3.51
C TRP A 456 13.35 -37.69 -2.03
N ASP A 457 13.69 -38.69 -1.22
CA ASP A 457 13.32 -38.71 0.21
C ASP A 457 13.90 -37.52 0.98
N THR A 458 15.15 -37.13 0.67
CA THR A 458 15.79 -35.97 1.27
C THR A 458 15.05 -34.69 0.88
N LEU A 459 14.78 -34.51 -0.42
CA LEU A 459 14.04 -33.36 -0.92
C LEU A 459 12.63 -33.29 -0.31
N GLN A 460 11.92 -34.42 -0.25
CA GLN A 460 10.57 -34.51 0.29
C GLN A 460 10.52 -34.12 1.77
N ALA A 461 11.50 -34.54 2.59
CA ALA A 461 11.58 -34.15 4.00
C ALA A 461 11.68 -32.62 4.17
N HIS A 462 12.55 -31.97 3.38
CA HIS A 462 12.68 -30.51 3.39
C HIS A 462 11.41 -29.80 2.91
N LEU A 463 10.74 -30.33 1.88
CA LEU A 463 9.47 -29.77 1.40
C LEU A 463 8.36 -29.88 2.45
N VAL A 464 8.25 -31.01 3.16
CA VAL A 464 7.25 -31.21 4.22
C VAL A 464 7.48 -30.22 5.38
N GLU A 465 8.74 -30.05 5.81
CA GLU A 465 9.08 -29.08 6.85
C GLU A 465 8.73 -27.65 6.45
N ALA A 466 9.18 -27.23 5.26
CA ALA A 466 8.92 -25.88 4.74
C ALA A 466 7.42 -25.58 4.64
N ARG A 467 6.65 -26.50 4.04
CA ARG A 467 5.21 -26.32 3.85
C ARG A 467 4.45 -26.28 5.17
N ARG A 468 4.85 -27.09 6.16
CA ARG A 468 4.24 -27.05 7.50
C ARG A 468 4.41 -25.68 8.16
N GLU A 469 5.61 -25.12 8.11
CA GLU A 469 5.90 -23.83 8.73
C GLU A 469 5.22 -22.66 8.01
N VAL A 470 5.30 -22.63 6.67
CA VAL A 470 4.59 -21.63 5.87
C VAL A 470 3.09 -21.70 6.13
N GLY A 471 2.52 -22.90 6.17
CA GLY A 471 1.10 -23.10 6.45
C GLY A 471 0.69 -22.58 7.82
N SER A 472 1.52 -22.78 8.86
CA SER A 472 1.28 -22.21 10.19
C SER A 472 1.22 -20.68 10.14
N LEU A 473 2.22 -20.04 9.53
CA LEU A 473 2.30 -18.58 9.44
C LEU A 473 1.15 -17.98 8.62
N PHE A 474 0.81 -18.63 7.51
CA PHE A 474 -0.33 -18.24 6.68
C PHE A 474 -1.65 -18.32 7.45
N ASN A 475 -1.81 -19.35 8.30
CA ASN A 475 -2.98 -19.49 9.16
C ASN A 475 -3.07 -18.36 10.19
N ASP A 476 -1.95 -17.98 10.79
CA ASP A 476 -1.87 -16.99 11.88
C ASP A 476 -1.98 -15.52 11.42
N LEU A 477 -1.51 -15.21 10.20
CA LEU A 477 -1.40 -13.83 9.67
C LEU A 477 -2.67 -13.00 9.79
N ILE A 478 -3.82 -13.62 9.46
CA ILE A 478 -5.13 -12.99 9.56
C ILE A 478 -6.07 -14.01 10.16
N ALA A 479 -6.35 -13.84 11.45
CA ALA A 479 -7.30 -14.67 12.18
C ALA A 479 -8.65 -14.64 11.47
N GLU A 480 -9.21 -15.81 11.18
CA GLU A 480 -10.61 -15.92 10.77
C GLU A 480 -11.51 -15.44 11.92
N PRO A 481 -12.73 -14.91 11.68
CA PRO A 481 -13.63 -14.37 12.69
C PRO A 481 -14.09 -15.34 13.82
N SER A 482 -13.37 -16.43 14.10
CA SER A 482 -13.75 -17.42 15.11
C SER A 482 -12.58 -18.14 15.82
N SER A 483 -11.33 -17.67 15.74
CA SER A 483 -10.20 -18.36 16.43
C SER A 483 -9.77 -17.76 17.77
N LYS A 484 -10.29 -16.61 18.20
CA LYS A 484 -10.25 -16.28 19.64
C LYS A 484 -11.32 -17.10 20.33
N VAL A 485 -10.86 -18.06 21.14
CA VAL A 485 -11.61 -18.92 22.05
C VAL A 485 -12.85 -18.22 22.60
N THR A 486 -13.93 -18.31 21.84
CA THR A 486 -15.28 -18.16 22.35
C THR A 486 -15.69 -19.61 22.46
N THR A 487 -15.55 -20.19 23.66
CA THR A 487 -15.94 -21.59 23.91
C THR A 487 -17.27 -21.86 23.21
N HIS A 488 -17.37 -22.97 22.45
CA HIS A 488 -18.57 -23.39 21.71
C HIS A 488 -19.89 -23.28 22.53
N ALA A 489 -19.80 -23.21 23.86
CA ALA A 489 -20.89 -22.91 24.77
C ALA A 489 -21.56 -21.52 24.61
N GLU A 490 -20.88 -20.49 24.10
CA GLU A 490 -21.49 -19.15 23.91
C GLU A 490 -22.18 -18.98 22.56
N VAL A 491 -21.69 -19.66 21.51
CA VAL A 491 -22.36 -19.71 20.19
C VAL A 491 -23.65 -20.54 20.29
N ALA A 492 -23.66 -21.63 21.07
CA ALA A 492 -24.86 -22.43 21.32
C ALA A 492 -25.95 -21.71 22.14
N LYS A 493 -25.65 -20.54 22.74
CA LYS A 493 -26.63 -19.68 23.44
C LYS A 493 -27.25 -18.61 22.55
N ARG A 494 -26.72 -18.37 21.35
CA ARG A 494 -27.33 -17.47 20.36
C ARG A 494 -28.14 -18.34 19.41
N GLY A 495 -29.47 -18.22 19.46
CA GLY A 495 -30.37 -18.90 18.51
C GLY A 495 -30.04 -18.55 17.04
N PRO A 496 -30.73 -19.18 16.07
CA PRO A 496 -30.51 -18.89 14.66
C PRO A 496 -30.70 -17.39 14.39
N ARG A 497 -29.68 -16.76 13.76
CA ARG A 497 -29.74 -15.36 13.34
C ARG A 497 -30.80 -15.19 12.25
N ILE A 498 -31.54 -14.09 12.28
CA ILE A 498 -32.53 -13.78 11.26
C ILE A 498 -31.81 -13.37 9.97
N ALA A 499 -32.21 -13.94 8.84
CA ALA A 499 -31.67 -13.55 7.54
C ALA A 499 -32.28 -12.23 7.09
N PHE A 500 -31.57 -11.49 6.22
CA PHE A 500 -32.09 -10.24 5.66
C PHE A 500 -33.45 -10.39 4.98
N ALA A 501 -33.66 -11.51 4.26
CA ALA A 501 -34.92 -11.81 3.58
C ALA A 501 -36.11 -12.00 4.53
N ASP A 502 -35.85 -12.33 5.79
CA ASP A 502 -36.87 -12.58 6.81
C ASP A 502 -37.11 -11.35 7.69
N LEU A 503 -36.38 -10.24 7.50
CA LEU A 503 -36.65 -8.99 8.17
C LEU A 503 -37.96 -8.39 7.67
N ASN A 504 -38.87 -8.13 8.60
CA ASN A 504 -40.20 -7.52 8.40
C ASN A 504 -40.77 -7.04 9.75
N VAL A 505 -41.94 -6.40 9.74
CA VAL A 505 -42.65 -5.95 10.95
C VAL A 505 -42.79 -7.04 12.01
N SER A 506 -43.19 -8.26 11.63
CA SER A 506 -43.38 -9.38 12.57
C SER A 506 -42.06 -9.78 13.24
N SER A 507 -40.97 -9.87 12.47
CA SER A 507 -39.65 -10.19 13.00
C SER A 507 -39.15 -9.14 14.01
N LEU A 508 -39.41 -7.84 13.78
CA LEU A 508 -39.09 -6.79 14.74
C LEU A 508 -39.95 -6.90 16.01
N SER A 509 -41.22 -7.23 15.87
CA SER A 509 -42.10 -7.49 17.03
C SER A 509 -41.59 -8.67 17.87
N GLU A 510 -41.14 -9.75 17.23
CA GLU A 510 -40.56 -10.93 17.90
C GLU A 510 -39.23 -10.61 18.60
N MET A 511 -38.43 -9.71 18.05
CA MET A 511 -37.21 -9.20 18.67
C MET A 511 -37.46 -8.29 19.89
N GLY A 512 -38.70 -7.83 20.11
CA GLY A 512 -39.08 -6.98 21.25
C GLY A 512 -39.11 -5.48 20.97
N PHE A 513 -39.25 -5.05 19.71
CA PHE A 513 -39.48 -3.64 19.39
C PHE A 513 -40.86 -3.20 19.88
N HIS A 514 -40.96 -1.98 20.42
CA HIS A 514 -42.21 -1.47 20.98
C HIS A 514 -43.14 -0.90 19.91
N ARG A 515 -42.57 -0.39 18.80
CA ARG A 515 -43.30 0.19 17.65
C ARG A 515 -42.77 -0.40 16.33
N PRO A 516 -42.94 -1.71 16.10
CA PRO A 516 -42.33 -2.42 14.98
C PRO A 516 -42.77 -1.86 13.63
N GLU A 517 -43.99 -1.35 13.47
CA GLU A 517 -44.48 -0.73 12.23
C GLU A 517 -43.70 0.54 11.88
N ALA A 518 -43.46 1.42 12.87
CA ALA A 518 -42.74 2.66 12.66
C ALA A 518 -41.24 2.40 12.40
N SER A 519 -40.66 1.45 13.14
CA SER A 519 -39.27 1.02 12.96
C SER A 519 -39.03 0.37 11.60
N TRP A 520 -39.97 -0.48 11.15
CA TRP A 520 -39.93 -1.06 9.81
C TRP A 520 -40.08 0.01 8.73
N ALA A 521 -41.05 0.92 8.83
CA ALA A 521 -41.27 1.97 7.84
C ALA A 521 -40.03 2.87 7.66
N ALA A 522 -39.28 3.14 8.74
CA ALA A 522 -38.03 3.87 8.66
C ALA A 522 -36.92 3.08 7.93
N LEU A 523 -36.81 1.78 8.21
CA LEU A 523 -35.85 0.89 7.55
C LEU A 523 -36.18 0.68 6.07
N GLU A 524 -37.46 0.46 5.75
CA GLU A 524 -37.98 0.34 4.38
C GLU A 524 -37.72 1.62 3.59
N GLY A 525 -37.98 2.79 4.18
CA GLY A 525 -37.64 4.08 3.56
C GLY A 525 -36.14 4.27 3.26
N LEU A 526 -35.25 3.64 4.02
CA LEU A 526 -33.82 3.59 3.70
C LEU A 526 -33.57 2.66 2.50
N LEU A 527 -34.12 1.44 2.53
CA LEU A 527 -33.95 0.42 1.50
C LEU A 527 -34.46 0.87 0.12
N ASP A 528 -35.60 1.57 0.09
CA ASP A 528 -36.23 2.08 -1.12
C ASP A 528 -35.60 3.38 -1.65
N SER A 529 -34.63 3.94 -0.92
CA SER A 529 -34.00 5.17 -1.34
C SER A 529 -33.18 4.97 -2.62
N THR A 530 -33.22 5.97 -3.51
CA THR A 530 -32.39 6.01 -4.74
C THR A 530 -30.90 5.85 -4.46
N TRP A 531 -30.48 6.20 -3.24
CA TRP A 531 -29.12 6.03 -2.75
C TRP A 531 -28.72 4.56 -2.59
N ILE A 532 -29.61 3.72 -2.04
CA ILE A 532 -29.39 2.28 -1.89
C ILE A 532 -29.52 1.57 -3.23
N ALA A 533 -30.47 1.98 -4.07
CA ALA A 533 -30.62 1.45 -5.43
C ALA A 533 -29.37 1.65 -6.31
N ALA A 534 -28.62 2.74 -6.08
CA ALA A 534 -27.38 3.03 -6.80
C ALA A 534 -26.12 2.36 -6.21
N LEU A 535 -26.24 1.53 -5.17
CA LEU A 535 -25.10 0.82 -4.60
C LEU A 535 -24.57 -0.25 -5.54
N GLN A 536 -23.25 -0.39 -5.56
CA GLN A 536 -22.60 -1.52 -6.23
C GLN A 536 -23.00 -2.85 -5.57
N PRO A 537 -22.99 -3.98 -6.32
CA PRO A 537 -23.45 -5.28 -5.80
C PRO A 537 -22.79 -5.71 -4.49
N GLU A 538 -21.51 -5.37 -4.28
CA GLU A 538 -20.76 -5.69 -3.06
C GLU A 538 -21.19 -4.81 -1.87
N GLY A 539 -21.37 -3.51 -2.08
CA GLY A 539 -21.87 -2.60 -1.04
C GLY A 539 -23.29 -2.98 -0.60
N ARG A 540 -24.12 -3.42 -1.55
CA ARG A 540 -25.47 -3.94 -1.26
C ARG A 540 -25.41 -5.23 -0.44
N ARG A 541 -24.62 -6.23 -0.85
CA ARG A 541 -24.44 -7.48 -0.08
C ARG A 541 -23.98 -7.23 1.36
N ARG A 542 -23.02 -6.32 1.55
CA ARG A 542 -22.52 -5.95 2.90
C ARG A 542 -23.59 -5.27 3.75
N LEU A 543 -24.38 -4.39 3.17
CA LEU A 543 -25.52 -3.77 3.85
C LEU A 543 -26.57 -4.80 4.25
N GLU A 544 -26.99 -5.66 3.32
CA GLU A 544 -27.97 -6.72 3.56
C GLU A 544 -27.48 -7.67 4.67
N GLY A 545 -26.19 -8.03 4.70
CA GLY A 545 -25.61 -8.81 5.78
C GLY A 545 -25.51 -8.06 7.13
N PHE A 546 -25.46 -6.73 7.13
CA PHE A 546 -25.33 -5.93 8.35
C PHE A 546 -26.68 -5.63 9.02
N LEU A 547 -27.73 -5.38 8.24
CA LEU A 547 -29.03 -4.95 8.77
C LEU A 547 -29.64 -5.89 9.82
N PRO A 548 -29.58 -7.23 9.68
CA PRO A 548 -30.03 -8.13 10.75
C PRO A 548 -29.26 -7.93 12.06
N LEU A 549 -27.93 -7.75 11.99
CA LEU A 549 -27.10 -7.50 13.17
C LEU A 549 -27.42 -6.16 13.83
N LEU A 550 -27.74 -5.14 13.02
CA LEU A 550 -28.18 -3.84 13.50
C LEU A 550 -29.51 -3.96 14.27
N CYS A 551 -30.49 -4.67 13.72
CA CYS A 551 -31.79 -4.90 14.36
C CYS A 551 -31.66 -5.72 15.65
N GLU A 552 -30.90 -6.82 15.62
CA GLU A 552 -30.62 -7.65 16.80
C GLU A 552 -29.84 -6.89 17.88
N GLY A 553 -28.93 -6.00 17.47
CA GLY A 553 -28.20 -5.12 18.38
C GLY A 553 -29.14 -4.09 19.01
N ALA A 554 -29.99 -3.45 18.20
CA ALA A 554 -30.92 -2.43 18.65
C ALA A 554 -31.93 -3.01 19.65
N ALA A 555 -32.41 -4.24 19.41
CA ALA A 555 -33.28 -4.99 20.32
C ALA A 555 -32.73 -5.16 21.74
N LYS A 556 -31.40 -5.12 21.92
CA LYS A 556 -30.75 -5.21 23.25
C LYS A 556 -30.68 -3.87 23.98
N SER A 557 -31.06 -2.77 23.32
CA SER A 557 -31.05 -1.43 23.89
C SER A 557 -32.32 -1.18 24.72
N ARG A 558 -32.29 -0.18 25.61
CA ARG A 558 -33.46 0.18 26.43
C ARG A 558 -34.66 0.66 25.62
N ASP A 559 -34.41 1.28 24.47
CA ASP A 559 -35.42 1.72 23.49
C ASP A 559 -34.98 1.23 22.10
N PRO A 560 -35.41 0.02 21.69
CA PRO A 560 -35.02 -0.58 20.42
C PRO A 560 -35.40 0.26 19.20
N ASP A 561 -36.59 0.85 19.23
CA ASP A 561 -37.11 1.67 18.13
C ASP A 561 -36.24 2.89 17.90
N GLN A 562 -35.90 3.63 18.97
CA GLN A 562 -35.03 4.80 18.83
C GLN A 562 -33.60 4.44 18.45
N ALA A 563 -33.05 3.35 19.00
CA ALA A 563 -31.71 2.88 18.65
C ALA A 563 -31.60 2.59 17.14
N LEU A 564 -32.58 1.88 16.59
CA LEU A 564 -32.63 1.58 15.16
C LEU A 564 -32.82 2.86 14.34
N ILE A 565 -33.88 3.63 14.58
CA ILE A 565 -34.24 4.80 13.76
C ILE A 565 -33.12 5.83 13.74
N ARG A 566 -32.46 6.11 14.87
CA ARG A 566 -31.36 7.09 14.94
C ARG A 566 -30.05 6.60 14.33
N SER A 567 -29.89 5.29 14.16
CA SER A 567 -28.71 4.74 13.48
C SER A 567 -28.80 4.85 11.95
N LEU A 568 -30.01 4.89 11.37
CA LEU A 568 -30.21 4.86 9.91
C LEU A 568 -29.53 6.01 9.14
N PRO A 569 -29.51 7.28 9.62
CA PRO A 569 -28.74 8.34 8.96
C PRO A 569 -27.24 8.03 8.88
N PHE A 570 -26.68 7.45 9.94
CA PHE A 570 -25.30 6.99 9.94
C PHE A 570 -25.11 5.85 8.94
N ILE A 571 -25.99 4.84 8.90
CA ILE A 571 -25.93 3.76 7.91
C ILE A 571 -25.93 4.32 6.49
N LYS A 572 -26.85 5.24 6.18
CA LYS A 572 -26.92 5.92 4.88
C LYS A 572 -25.60 6.60 4.50
N SER A 573 -24.93 7.24 5.47
CA SER A 573 -23.64 7.91 5.26
C SER A 573 -22.49 6.93 4.96
N VAL A 574 -22.53 5.71 5.50
CA VAL A 574 -21.47 4.70 5.35
C VAL A 574 -21.74 3.65 4.29
N CYS A 575 -22.94 3.52 3.74
CA CYS A 575 -23.24 2.49 2.74
C CYS A 575 -22.31 2.50 1.51
N ARG A 576 -21.81 3.69 1.10
CA ARG A 576 -20.82 3.81 0.01
C ARG A 576 -19.39 3.48 0.46
N ARG A 577 -19.11 3.58 1.75
CA ARG A 577 -17.85 3.23 2.41
C ARG A 577 -18.07 1.96 3.23
N SER A 578 -18.36 0.86 2.53
CA SER A 578 -18.82 -0.39 3.15
C SER A 578 -17.85 -0.98 4.19
N ALA A 579 -16.62 -0.48 4.26
CA ALA A 579 -15.65 -0.76 5.32
C ALA A 579 -16.19 -0.54 6.74
N TYR A 580 -16.96 0.53 6.98
CA TYR A 580 -17.53 0.79 8.30
C TYR A 580 -18.62 -0.22 8.66
N LEU A 581 -19.38 -0.71 7.68
CA LEU A 581 -20.37 -1.77 7.91
C LEU A 581 -19.65 -3.05 8.34
N VAL A 582 -18.61 -3.44 7.62
CA VAL A 582 -17.79 -4.62 7.94
C VAL A 582 -17.14 -4.49 9.32
N LEU A 583 -16.58 -3.32 9.66
CA LEU A 583 -16.03 -3.03 10.98
C LEU A 583 -17.05 -3.33 12.09
N LEU A 584 -18.29 -2.85 11.95
CA LEU A 584 -19.34 -3.05 12.94
C LEU A 584 -19.90 -4.47 12.95
N GLN A 585 -19.92 -5.17 11.80
CA GLN A 585 -20.24 -6.60 11.72
C GLN A 585 -19.24 -7.44 12.53
N GLU A 586 -17.96 -7.14 12.38
CA GLU A 586 -16.85 -7.87 13.01
C GLU A 586 -16.64 -7.52 14.49
N ASN A 587 -17.12 -6.34 14.93
CA ASN A 587 -16.97 -5.86 16.30
C ASN A 587 -18.34 -5.62 16.96
N PRO A 588 -19.00 -6.67 17.48
CA PRO A 588 -20.29 -6.54 18.18
C PRO A 588 -20.27 -5.57 19.36
N GLY A 589 -19.11 -5.41 20.03
CA GLY A 589 -18.92 -4.42 21.10
C GLY A 589 -19.06 -2.99 20.57
N ALA A 590 -18.38 -2.67 19.46
CA ALA A 590 -18.47 -1.35 18.82
C ALA A 590 -19.89 -1.06 18.30
N LEU A 591 -20.57 -2.06 17.74
CA LEU A 591 -21.99 -1.94 17.36
C LEU A 591 -22.89 -1.69 18.59
N GLY A 592 -22.64 -2.37 19.71
CA GLY A 592 -23.33 -2.13 20.96
C GLY A 592 -23.12 -0.70 21.50
N HIS A 593 -21.88 -0.20 21.47
CA HIS A 593 -21.57 1.18 21.86
C HIS A 593 -22.23 2.20 20.93
N LEU A 594 -22.17 1.98 19.61
CA LEU A 594 -22.87 2.80 18.62
C LEU A 594 -24.34 2.95 18.99
N LEU A 595 -25.04 1.81 19.13
CA LEU A 595 -26.47 1.77 19.39
C LEU A 595 -26.85 2.40 20.72
N SER A 596 -26.07 2.13 21.77
CA SER A 596 -26.25 2.74 23.09
C SER A 596 -26.15 4.27 23.02
N LEU A 597 -25.11 4.79 22.36
CA LEU A 597 -24.85 6.22 22.29
C LEU A 597 -25.87 6.97 21.42
N VAL A 598 -26.25 6.42 20.26
CA VAL A 598 -27.25 7.06 19.37
C VAL A 598 -28.66 6.98 19.97
N ALA A 599 -28.98 5.91 20.71
CA ALA A 599 -30.24 5.83 21.46
C ALA A 599 -30.29 6.89 22.57
N ALA A 600 -29.17 7.15 23.24
CA ALA A 600 -29.09 8.12 24.33
C ALA A 600 -29.06 9.58 23.86
N SER A 601 -28.45 9.89 22.70
CA SER A 601 -28.23 11.27 22.26
C SER A 601 -28.41 11.48 20.76
N THR A 602 -29.36 12.35 20.39
CA THR A 602 -29.54 12.83 19.02
C THR A 602 -28.31 13.57 18.51
N TRP A 603 -27.64 14.35 19.38
CA TRP A 603 -26.43 15.07 19.00
C TRP A 603 -25.30 14.11 18.59
N ILE A 604 -25.11 13.00 19.31
CA ILE A 604 -24.13 11.97 18.94
C ILE A 604 -24.53 11.27 17.63
N ALA A 605 -25.82 10.95 17.47
CA ALA A 605 -26.33 10.32 16.25
C ALA A 605 -26.05 11.20 15.00
N ASP A 606 -26.40 12.49 15.07
CA ASP A 606 -26.14 13.45 14.00
C ASP A 606 -24.64 13.60 13.75
N ARG A 607 -23.84 13.60 14.83
CA ARG A 607 -22.38 13.73 14.73
C ARG A 607 -21.75 12.54 14.02
N LEU A 608 -22.08 11.32 14.42
CA LEU A 608 -21.59 10.09 13.79
C LEU A 608 -22.03 10.00 12.32
N ALA A 609 -23.26 10.40 12.00
CA ALA A 609 -23.75 10.43 10.63
C ALA A 609 -23.01 11.47 9.76
N SER A 610 -22.67 12.63 10.31
CA SER A 610 -21.90 13.66 9.61
C SER A 610 -20.39 13.34 9.54
N ARG A 611 -19.88 12.52 10.46
CA ARG A 611 -18.46 12.18 10.63
C ARG A 611 -18.25 10.68 10.89
N PRO A 612 -18.43 9.83 9.86
CA PRO A 612 -18.33 8.38 10.06
C PRO A 612 -16.96 7.88 10.51
N GLU A 613 -15.90 8.67 10.31
CA GLU A 613 -14.56 8.38 10.81
C GLU A 613 -14.50 8.21 12.34
N LEU A 614 -15.47 8.75 13.09
CA LEU A 614 -15.54 8.62 14.54
C LEU A 614 -15.89 7.20 15.02
N VAL A 615 -16.29 6.30 14.12
CA VAL A 615 -16.54 4.90 14.44
C VAL A 615 -15.29 4.22 15.02
N ASP A 616 -14.08 4.68 14.66
CA ASP A 616 -12.83 4.14 15.18
C ASP A 616 -12.74 4.31 16.72
N GLU A 617 -13.30 5.38 17.28
CA GLU A 617 -13.35 5.58 18.75
C GLU A 617 -14.22 4.52 19.44
N LEU A 618 -15.19 3.94 18.73
CA LEU A 618 -16.09 2.91 19.26
C LEU A 618 -15.40 1.55 19.43
N LEU A 619 -14.24 1.35 18.79
CA LEU A 619 -13.47 0.11 18.90
C LEU A 619 -12.71 0.01 20.23
N HIS A 620 -12.46 1.15 20.89
CA HIS A 620 -11.58 1.25 22.04
C HIS A 620 -12.37 1.62 23.29
N GLU A 621 -13.08 0.63 23.87
CA GLU A 621 -13.93 0.82 25.06
C GLU A 621 -13.18 1.50 26.22
N SER A 622 -11.90 1.15 26.43
CA SER A 622 -11.05 1.71 27.49
C SER A 622 -10.86 3.23 27.39
N THR A 623 -10.91 3.80 26.19
CA THR A 623 -10.76 5.23 25.96
C THR A 623 -12.10 5.93 25.68
N LEU A 624 -13.08 5.21 25.14
CA LEU A 624 -14.37 5.77 24.73
C LEU A 624 -15.12 6.43 25.90
N TYR A 625 -15.13 5.79 27.07
CA TYR A 625 -15.82 6.27 28.27
C TYR A 625 -14.90 6.98 29.27
N SER A 626 -13.76 7.49 28.79
CA SER A 626 -12.81 8.25 29.58
C SER A 626 -12.45 9.56 28.88
N ALA A 627 -12.74 10.68 29.54
CA ALA A 627 -12.35 12.00 29.07
C ALA A 627 -10.86 12.25 29.34
N PRO A 628 -10.06 12.61 28.33
CA PRO A 628 -8.62 12.79 28.49
C PRO A 628 -8.30 14.03 29.31
N SER A 629 -7.31 13.90 30.19
CA SER A 629 -6.70 15.01 30.90
C SER A 629 -5.95 15.95 29.94
N ARG A 630 -5.61 17.15 30.41
CA ARG A 630 -4.86 18.15 29.63
C ARG A 630 -3.52 17.61 29.13
N ASP A 631 -2.80 16.86 29.95
CA ASP A 631 -1.50 16.30 29.59
C ASP A 631 -1.64 15.19 28.54
N GLU A 632 -2.66 14.33 28.68
CA GLU A 632 -2.97 13.30 27.68
C GLU A 632 -3.38 13.91 26.34
N LEU A 633 -4.13 15.02 26.34
CA LEU A 633 -4.48 15.77 25.13
C LEU A 633 -3.23 16.32 24.42
N GLN A 634 -2.29 16.91 25.17
CA GLN A 634 -1.04 17.40 24.62
C GLN A 634 -0.20 16.26 24.03
N SER A 635 -0.10 15.13 24.74
CA SER A 635 0.59 13.93 24.25
C SER A 635 -0.06 13.36 22.98
N LEU A 636 -1.39 13.27 22.95
CA LEU A 636 -2.16 12.78 21.80
C LEU A 636 -1.91 13.63 20.55
N VAL A 637 -2.00 14.96 20.68
CA VAL A 637 -1.76 15.87 19.56
C VAL A 637 -0.31 15.76 19.09
N ARG A 638 0.66 15.76 20.01
CA ARG A 638 2.07 15.61 19.66
C ARG A 638 2.35 14.32 18.90
N GLN A 639 1.85 13.18 19.38
CA GLN A 639 2.06 11.87 18.73
C GLN A 639 1.48 11.82 17.31
N GLN A 640 0.32 12.42 17.08
CA GLN A 640 -0.30 12.44 15.77
C GLN A 640 0.42 13.39 14.80
N LEU A 641 0.82 14.57 15.26
CA LEU A 641 1.51 15.54 14.41
C LEU A 641 2.95 15.12 14.05
N LEU A 642 3.64 14.34 14.89
CA LEU A 642 4.97 13.78 14.57
C LEU A 642 5.00 12.93 13.29
N ARG A 643 3.85 12.41 12.85
CA ARG A 643 3.72 11.57 11.66
C ARG A 643 3.41 12.37 10.39
N ILE A 644 3.28 13.69 10.50
CA ILE A 644 2.88 14.58 9.41
C ILE A 644 4.04 15.56 9.16
N PRO A 645 4.51 15.73 7.92
CA PRO A 645 5.55 16.71 7.60
C PRO A 645 5.15 18.12 8.07
N GLU A 646 6.11 18.87 8.63
CA GLU A 646 5.84 20.22 9.16
C GLU A 646 5.36 21.21 8.08
N GLU A 647 5.69 20.94 6.81
CA GLU A 647 5.28 21.75 5.66
C GLU A 647 3.84 21.44 5.19
N ASP A 648 3.26 20.31 5.59
CA ASP A 648 1.91 19.88 5.19
C ASP A 648 0.84 20.46 6.15
N LEU A 649 0.56 21.75 5.98
CA LEU A 649 -0.42 22.46 6.81
C LEU A 649 -1.83 21.84 6.73
N GLU A 650 -2.27 21.44 5.54
CA GLU A 650 -3.60 20.87 5.36
C GLU A 650 -3.73 19.52 6.08
N GLY A 651 -2.68 18.69 6.02
CA GLY A 651 -2.56 17.47 6.79
C GLY A 651 -2.63 17.70 8.30
N GLN A 652 -1.90 18.71 8.81
CA GLN A 652 -1.91 19.07 10.23
C GLN A 652 -3.29 19.57 10.68
N MET A 653 -3.93 20.48 9.92
CA MET A 653 -5.27 20.98 10.22
C MET A 653 -6.31 19.86 10.23
N SER A 654 -6.25 18.95 9.26
CA SER A 654 -7.14 17.80 9.18
C SER A 654 -6.95 16.85 10.37
N ALA A 655 -5.71 16.64 10.81
CA ALA A 655 -5.40 15.81 11.97
C ALA A 655 -5.92 16.43 13.27
N LEU A 656 -5.68 17.73 13.50
CA LEU A 656 -6.22 18.43 14.66
C LEU A 656 -7.75 18.36 14.72
N SER A 657 -8.41 18.49 13.56
CA SER A 657 -9.87 18.42 13.48
C SER A 657 -10.39 17.04 13.84
N ARG A 658 -9.76 15.97 13.34
CA ARG A 658 -10.11 14.59 13.74
C ARG A 658 -9.93 14.36 15.24
N ILE A 659 -8.80 14.81 15.81
CA ILE A 659 -8.53 14.67 17.25
C ILE A 659 -9.60 15.38 18.07
N LYS A 660 -9.91 16.63 17.73
CA LYS A 660 -10.96 17.39 18.40
C LYS A 660 -12.28 16.62 18.40
N GLU A 661 -12.72 16.13 17.24
CA GLU A 661 -14.01 15.44 17.13
C GLU A 661 -14.02 14.09 17.88
N GLY A 662 -12.92 13.33 17.87
CA GLY A 662 -12.78 12.11 18.68
C GLY A 662 -12.87 12.40 20.18
N VAL A 663 -12.17 13.44 20.65
CA VAL A 663 -12.23 13.86 22.06
C VAL A 663 -13.63 14.34 22.45
N LEU A 664 -14.29 15.13 21.60
CA LEU A 664 -15.67 15.58 21.86
C LEU A 664 -16.63 14.39 22.00
N LEU A 665 -16.49 13.36 21.16
CA LEU A 665 -17.26 12.13 21.29
C LEU A 665 -16.98 11.42 22.62
N ARG A 666 -15.70 11.30 23.02
CA ARG A 666 -15.32 10.69 24.30
C ARG A 666 -15.87 11.43 25.51
N VAL A 667 -15.83 12.76 25.50
CA VAL A 667 -16.40 13.60 26.57
C VAL A 667 -17.92 13.41 26.64
N ALA A 668 -18.61 13.43 25.50
CA ALA A 668 -20.05 13.21 25.43
C ALA A 668 -20.46 11.79 25.85
N ALA A 669 -19.71 10.77 25.41
CA ALA A 669 -19.94 9.39 25.81
C ALA A 669 -19.74 9.21 27.32
N SER A 670 -18.69 9.83 27.90
CA SER A 670 -18.41 9.79 29.34
C SER A 670 -19.46 10.51 30.19
N GLU A 671 -20.00 11.62 29.68
CA GLU A 671 -21.13 12.33 30.30
C GLU A 671 -22.38 11.45 30.33
N LEU A 672 -22.73 10.83 29.19
CA LEU A 672 -23.93 10.00 29.07
C LEU A 672 -23.86 8.72 29.91
N THR A 673 -22.67 8.14 30.09
CA THR A 673 -22.47 6.96 30.96
C THR A 673 -22.20 7.31 32.41
N ASN A 674 -22.22 8.60 32.78
CA ASN A 674 -21.91 9.12 34.11
C ASN A 674 -20.48 8.77 34.60
N THR A 675 -19.54 8.46 33.71
CA THR A 675 -18.11 8.30 34.07
C THR A 675 -17.42 9.66 34.22
N LEU A 676 -17.96 10.71 33.59
CA LEU A 676 -17.56 12.09 33.79
C LEU A 676 -18.70 12.90 34.44
N PRO A 677 -18.48 13.51 35.63
CA PRO A 677 -19.47 14.40 36.23
C PRO A 677 -19.78 15.61 35.34
N LEU A 678 -21.04 16.04 35.27
CA LEU A 678 -21.47 17.20 34.48
C LEU A 678 -20.62 18.46 34.75
N MET A 679 -20.28 18.69 36.03
CA MET A 679 -19.45 19.83 36.46
C MET A 679 -18.02 19.81 35.89
N LYS A 680 -17.56 18.69 35.31
CA LYS A 680 -16.25 18.52 34.68
C LYS A 680 -16.29 18.52 33.16
N VAL A 681 -17.46 18.58 32.54
CA VAL A 681 -17.59 18.63 31.08
C VAL A 681 -16.98 19.92 30.54
N SER A 682 -17.37 21.08 31.07
CA SER A 682 -16.84 22.38 30.64
C SER A 682 -15.33 22.54 30.89
N ASP A 683 -14.81 21.94 31.97
CA ASP A 683 -13.36 21.86 32.22
C ASP A 683 -12.64 21.16 31.05
N ASN A 684 -13.11 19.96 30.67
CA ASN A 684 -12.50 19.16 29.60
C ASN A 684 -12.60 19.83 28.23
N LEU A 685 -13.75 20.43 27.91
CA LEU A 685 -13.95 21.17 26.67
C LEU A 685 -13.03 22.41 26.61
N SER A 686 -12.80 23.06 27.74
CA SER A 686 -11.87 24.19 27.85
C SER A 686 -10.42 23.74 27.71
N PHE A 687 -10.02 22.62 28.31
CA PHE A 687 -8.68 22.05 28.11
C PHE A 687 -8.41 21.67 26.65
N LEU A 688 -9.40 21.08 25.97
CA LEU A 688 -9.30 20.78 24.55
C LEU A 688 -9.08 22.05 23.73
N ALA A 689 -9.89 23.09 23.96
CA ALA A 689 -9.74 24.36 23.26
C ALA A 689 -8.36 25.01 23.51
N GLU A 690 -7.87 24.99 24.75
CA GLU A 690 -6.53 25.50 25.08
C GLU A 690 -5.42 24.77 24.32
N VAL A 691 -5.44 23.44 24.32
CA VAL A 691 -4.43 22.63 23.60
C VAL A 691 -4.52 22.90 22.09
N MET A 692 -5.73 23.01 21.52
CA MET A 692 -5.89 23.32 20.10
C MET A 692 -5.38 24.72 19.74
N ILE A 693 -5.57 25.72 20.60
CA ILE A 693 -5.01 27.07 20.42
C ILE A 693 -3.48 27.04 20.51
N GLU A 694 -2.90 26.37 21.51
CA GLU A 694 -1.45 26.23 21.67
C GLU A 694 -0.82 25.66 20.39
N GLN A 695 -1.44 24.63 19.82
CA GLN A 695 -0.95 23.96 18.62
C GLN A 695 -1.17 24.80 17.36
N ALA A 696 -2.31 25.50 17.24
CA ALA A 696 -2.52 26.44 16.15
C ALA A 696 -1.47 27.57 16.14
N VAL A 697 -1.07 28.06 17.31
CA VAL A 697 0.03 29.03 17.46
C VAL A 697 1.36 28.42 17.02
N ALA A 698 1.67 27.20 17.46
CA ALA A 698 2.92 26.52 17.11
C ALA A 698 3.05 26.33 15.58
N VAL A 699 2.01 25.82 14.94
CA VAL A 699 1.95 25.59 13.49
C VAL A 699 2.07 26.90 12.72
N ALA A 700 1.28 27.92 13.08
CA ALA A 700 1.32 29.22 12.41
C ALA A 700 2.67 29.93 12.58
N ARG A 701 3.33 29.76 13.73
CA ARG A 701 4.64 30.34 14.02
C ARG A 701 5.74 29.65 13.23
N ALA A 702 5.74 28.32 13.15
CA ALA A 702 6.73 27.56 12.37
C ALA A 702 6.78 28.05 10.92
N GLU A 703 5.61 28.17 10.26
CA GLU A 703 5.53 28.67 8.87
C GLU A 703 6.12 30.08 8.72
N LEU A 704 5.78 30.99 9.63
CA LEU A 704 6.23 32.38 9.55
C LEU A 704 7.71 32.54 9.88
N VAL A 705 8.24 31.76 10.84
CA VAL A 705 9.65 31.78 11.20
C VAL A 705 10.52 31.27 10.05
N THR A 706 10.08 30.22 9.34
CA THR A 706 10.79 29.76 8.13
C THR A 706 10.89 30.85 7.07
N ARG A 707 9.87 31.71 6.95
CA ARG A 707 9.79 32.73 5.90
C ARG A 707 10.45 34.06 6.27
N TYR A 708 10.31 34.50 7.52
CA TYR A 708 10.72 35.83 7.99
C TYR A 708 11.81 35.79 9.06
N GLY A 709 12.11 34.63 9.64
CA GLY A 709 12.98 34.46 10.80
C GLY A 709 12.29 34.79 12.12
N GLU A 710 13.04 34.66 13.21
CA GLU A 710 12.54 34.93 14.56
C GLU A 710 12.48 36.44 14.86
N PRO A 711 11.40 36.95 15.49
CA PRO A 711 11.32 38.33 15.99
C PRO A 711 12.44 38.65 16.98
N GLN A 712 13.13 39.77 16.79
CA GLN A 712 14.16 40.28 17.68
C GLN A 712 13.71 41.56 18.39
N GLY A 713 14.23 41.83 19.58
CA GLY A 713 13.91 43.02 20.37
C GLY A 713 14.28 42.88 21.85
N GLN A 714 14.21 43.97 22.62
CA GLN A 714 14.49 43.95 24.07
C GLN A 714 13.51 43.06 24.86
N SER A 715 12.26 42.98 24.39
CA SER A 715 11.26 42.05 24.88
C SER A 715 10.44 41.56 23.69
N THR A 716 10.39 40.26 23.46
CA THR A 716 9.59 39.63 22.41
C THR A 716 8.70 38.56 23.03
N GLY A 717 7.49 38.42 22.50
CA GLY A 717 6.53 37.45 22.99
C GLY A 717 5.16 37.64 22.37
N PHE A 718 4.40 36.55 22.30
CA PHE A 718 3.05 36.50 21.74
C PHE A 718 2.16 35.70 22.68
N ALA A 719 0.98 36.24 22.98
CA ALA A 719 0.04 35.67 23.92
C ALA A 719 -1.37 35.69 23.35
N VAL A 720 -2.11 34.60 23.57
CA VAL A 720 -3.54 34.51 23.27
C VAL A 720 -4.31 34.68 24.58
N MET A 721 -5.17 35.71 24.63
CA MET A 721 -6.10 35.94 25.73
C MET A 721 -7.48 35.39 25.36
N ALA A 722 -7.97 34.42 26.12
CA ALA A 722 -9.32 33.93 26.01
C ALA A 722 -10.28 34.78 26.83
N TYR A 723 -11.38 35.20 26.22
CA TYR A 723 -12.51 35.90 26.83
C TYR A 723 -13.75 34.98 26.91
N GLY A 724 -14.88 35.53 27.37
CA GLY A 724 -16.19 34.86 27.30
C GLY A 724 -16.21 33.51 28.02
N LYS A 725 -16.82 32.51 27.36
CA LYS A 725 -16.99 31.16 27.93
C LYS A 725 -15.68 30.44 28.15
N LEU A 726 -14.73 30.53 27.21
CA LEU A 726 -13.41 29.90 27.36
C LEU A 726 -12.65 30.51 28.54
N GLY A 727 -12.64 31.85 28.66
CA GLY A 727 -11.96 32.50 29.76
C GLY A 727 -12.62 32.30 31.13
N GLY A 728 -13.88 31.83 31.17
CA GLY A 728 -14.59 31.40 32.38
C GLY A 728 -14.53 29.90 32.68
N LEU A 729 -13.94 29.07 31.81
CA LEU A 729 -14.01 27.60 31.86
C LEU A 729 -15.44 27.03 31.72
N GLU A 730 -16.27 27.70 30.94
CA GLU A 730 -17.70 27.42 30.75
C GLU A 730 -18.01 27.02 29.30
N LEU A 731 -17.06 26.37 28.60
CA LEU A 731 -17.32 25.90 27.24
C LEU A 731 -18.39 24.81 27.19
N SER A 732 -19.16 24.83 26.11
CA SER A 732 -20.09 23.78 25.68
C SER A 732 -19.72 23.24 24.30
N TYR A 733 -20.28 22.11 23.89
CA TYR A 733 -19.93 21.38 22.65
C TYR A 733 -19.99 22.20 21.35
N GLY A 734 -20.77 23.29 21.32
CA GLY A 734 -20.92 24.18 20.17
C GLY A 734 -20.46 25.62 20.43
N SER A 735 -19.64 25.87 21.45
CA SER A 735 -19.21 27.21 21.79
C SER A 735 -18.11 27.74 20.87
N ASP A 736 -18.21 29.03 20.55
CA ASP A 736 -17.17 29.78 19.83
C ASP A 736 -16.04 30.21 20.78
N LEU A 737 -14.89 30.59 20.21
CA LEU A 737 -13.72 31.04 20.97
C LEU A 737 -13.57 32.56 20.89
N ASP A 738 -13.86 33.25 21.98
CA ASP A 738 -13.61 34.68 22.12
C ASP A 738 -12.11 34.94 22.38
N LEU A 739 -11.35 35.38 21.37
CA LEU A 739 -9.90 35.51 21.47
C LEU A 739 -9.42 36.95 21.24
N VAL A 740 -8.38 37.35 21.98
CA VAL A 740 -7.63 38.60 21.79
C VAL A 740 -6.14 38.28 21.73
N PHE A 741 -5.48 38.73 20.66
CA PHE A 741 -4.04 38.47 20.46
C PHE A 741 -3.21 39.67 20.93
N VAL A 742 -2.21 39.39 21.75
CA VAL A 742 -1.34 40.40 22.37
C VAL A 742 0.12 40.03 22.12
N PHE A 743 0.95 41.02 21.78
CA PHE A 743 2.38 40.81 21.59
C PHE A 743 3.23 41.89 22.26
N ASP A 744 4.51 41.61 22.46
CA ASP A 744 5.50 42.58 22.94
C ASP A 744 6.61 42.81 21.90
N GLY A 745 7.34 43.91 22.01
CA GLY A 745 8.46 44.22 21.12
C GLY A 745 8.07 44.84 19.79
N ALA A 746 7.08 45.73 19.78
CA ALA A 746 6.55 46.37 18.56
C ALA A 746 7.60 47.13 17.74
N GLU A 747 8.67 47.60 18.37
CA GLU A 747 9.76 48.38 17.75
C GLU A 747 10.88 47.51 17.13
N GLY A 748 10.80 46.17 17.26
CA GLY A 748 11.80 45.26 16.72
C GLY A 748 11.49 44.74 15.30
N GLU A 749 12.42 43.96 14.75
CA GLU A 749 12.34 43.35 13.42
C GLU A 749 12.75 41.86 13.48
N THR A 750 12.38 41.09 12.45
CA THR A 750 12.72 39.66 12.35
C THR A 750 14.12 39.42 11.77
N ALA A 751 14.78 38.34 12.21
CA ALA A 751 16.12 37.96 11.75
C ALA A 751 16.07 36.72 10.83
N GLY A 752 15.57 36.89 9.60
CA GLY A 752 15.48 35.80 8.62
C GLY A 752 15.65 36.24 7.17
N PRO A 753 15.37 35.36 6.19
CA PRO A 753 15.62 35.62 4.77
C PRO A 753 14.89 36.84 4.23
N ARG A 754 13.74 37.18 4.83
CA ARG A 754 12.96 38.37 4.53
C ARG A 754 12.63 39.11 5.82
N VAL A 755 13.29 40.24 6.05
CA VAL A 755 13.06 41.07 7.25
C VAL A 755 11.67 41.72 7.20
N THR A 756 10.98 41.73 8.33
CA THR A 756 9.71 42.44 8.53
C THR A 756 9.64 43.00 9.95
N ASP A 757 8.89 44.08 10.14
CA ASP A 757 8.63 44.65 11.46
C ASP A 757 7.82 43.67 12.34
N ASN A 758 8.09 43.68 13.64
CA ASN A 758 7.45 42.76 14.59
C ASN A 758 5.93 42.95 14.66
N THR A 759 5.43 44.18 14.51
CA THR A 759 3.99 44.47 14.49
C THR A 759 3.30 43.73 13.34
N ARG A 760 3.87 43.77 12.14
CA ARG A 760 3.38 43.05 10.98
C ARG A 760 3.58 41.54 11.10
N PHE A 761 4.69 41.08 11.68
CA PHE A 761 4.91 39.66 11.95
C PHE A 761 3.82 39.10 12.86
N TYR A 762 3.59 39.72 14.02
CA TYR A 762 2.60 39.24 15.01
C TYR A 762 1.15 39.41 14.55
N THR A 763 0.86 40.44 13.73
CA THR A 763 -0.45 40.58 13.09
C THR A 763 -0.69 39.43 12.11
N ARG A 764 0.30 39.06 11.29
CA ARG A 764 0.22 37.89 10.40
C ARG A 764 0.12 36.58 11.18
N LEU A 765 0.85 36.46 12.29
CA LEU A 765 0.76 35.29 13.16
C LEU A 765 -0.67 35.12 13.69
N ALA A 766 -1.27 36.18 14.23
CA ALA A 766 -2.64 36.15 14.71
C ALA A 766 -3.66 35.80 13.61
N GLN A 767 -3.54 36.41 12.42
CA GLN A 767 -4.36 36.07 11.26
C GLN A 767 -4.20 34.59 10.86
N ARG A 768 -2.99 34.07 10.92
CA ARG A 768 -2.70 32.68 10.58
C ARG A 768 -3.23 31.70 11.62
N VAL A 769 -3.15 32.03 12.90
CA VAL A 769 -3.80 31.25 13.98
C VAL A 769 -5.31 31.19 13.77
N VAL A 770 -5.95 32.32 13.47
CA VAL A 770 -7.39 32.37 13.15
C VAL A 770 -7.70 31.50 11.94
N HIS A 771 -6.87 31.53 10.90
CA HIS A 771 -7.03 30.65 9.75
C HIS A 771 -6.96 29.17 10.13
N VAL A 772 -5.95 28.74 10.90
CA VAL A 772 -5.81 27.35 11.35
C VAL A 772 -7.03 26.89 12.15
N LEU A 773 -7.56 27.76 13.02
CA LEU A 773 -8.73 27.44 13.84
C LEU A 773 -10.05 27.40 13.05
N SER A 774 -10.27 28.36 12.15
CA SER A 774 -11.59 28.60 11.56
C SER A 774 -11.77 28.16 10.11
N ALA A 775 -10.69 27.85 9.38
CA ALA A 775 -10.81 27.38 8.01
C ALA A 775 -11.54 26.03 7.93
N ARG A 776 -12.35 25.86 6.88
CA ARG A 776 -13.06 24.61 6.60
C ARG A 776 -12.17 23.68 5.80
N THR A 777 -11.74 22.58 6.41
CA THR A 777 -11.08 21.46 5.72
C THR A 777 -12.10 20.38 5.33
N HIS A 778 -11.68 19.36 4.58
CA HIS A 778 -12.50 18.16 4.37
C HIS A 778 -12.88 17.48 5.70
N SER A 779 -11.99 17.55 6.69
CA SER A 779 -12.23 17.11 8.07
C SER A 779 -12.92 18.19 8.93
N GLY A 780 -13.56 19.21 8.35
CA GLY A 780 -14.27 20.26 9.08
C GLY A 780 -13.36 21.36 9.63
N ARG A 781 -13.86 22.14 10.59
CA ARG A 781 -13.13 23.24 11.25
C ARG A 781 -12.86 22.92 12.71
N LEU A 782 -11.82 23.51 13.29
CA LEU A 782 -11.55 23.40 14.73
C LEU A 782 -12.58 24.20 15.52
N TYR A 783 -12.58 25.52 15.40
CA TYR A 783 -13.50 26.40 16.12
C TYR A 783 -13.86 27.63 15.30
N GLU A 784 -15.06 28.17 15.52
CA GLU A 784 -15.31 29.57 15.18
C GLU A 784 -14.55 30.46 16.18
N VAL A 785 -13.92 31.51 15.68
CA VAL A 785 -13.17 32.46 16.49
C VAL A 785 -13.85 33.82 16.40
N ASP A 786 -14.22 34.36 17.56
CA ASP A 786 -14.77 35.70 17.71
C ASP A 786 -13.69 36.66 18.22
N LEU A 787 -13.44 37.72 17.45
CA LEU A 787 -12.43 38.73 17.74
C LEU A 787 -13.05 40.09 18.15
N ARG A 788 -14.36 40.17 18.35
CA ARG A 788 -15.07 41.44 18.61
C ARG A 788 -14.65 42.11 19.93
N LEU A 789 -14.07 41.35 20.86
CA LEU A 789 -13.63 41.85 22.16
C LEU A 789 -12.21 42.45 22.16
N ARG A 790 -11.53 42.50 21.01
CA ARG A 790 -10.23 43.18 20.89
C ARG A 790 -10.37 44.71 21.00
N PRO A 791 -9.29 45.44 21.33
CA PRO A 791 -9.29 46.90 21.32
C PRO A 791 -9.85 47.46 20.00
N ASP A 792 -10.72 48.48 20.10
CA ASP A 792 -11.41 49.12 18.97
C ASP A 792 -12.33 48.18 18.16
N GLY A 793 -12.66 47.00 18.69
CA GLY A 793 -13.64 46.08 18.11
C GLY A 793 -13.28 45.66 16.68
N GLU A 794 -14.26 45.65 15.77
CA GLU A 794 -14.04 45.27 14.37
C GLU A 794 -13.08 46.19 13.60
N SER A 795 -12.96 47.45 14.02
CA SER A 795 -12.09 48.45 13.40
C SER A 795 -10.63 48.37 13.89
N GLY A 796 -10.36 47.63 14.97
CA GLY A 796 -9.03 47.46 15.54
C GLY A 796 -8.18 46.39 14.85
N LEU A 797 -6.86 46.51 15.01
CA LEU A 797 -5.88 45.51 14.55
C LEU A 797 -6.17 44.13 15.14
N VAL A 798 -5.91 43.08 14.36
CA VAL A 798 -6.12 41.68 14.79
C VAL A 798 -5.23 41.30 15.98
N ALA A 799 -4.03 41.88 16.06
CA ALA A 799 -3.13 41.76 17.20
C ALA A 799 -2.76 43.16 17.71
N THR A 800 -2.73 43.34 19.02
CA THR A 800 -2.33 44.60 19.67
C THR A 800 -1.04 44.43 20.45
N SER A 801 -0.21 45.47 20.50
CA SER A 801 0.93 45.46 21.42
C SER A 801 0.45 45.53 22.87
N PHE A 802 1.24 45.01 23.80
CA PHE A 802 0.93 45.06 25.23
C PHE A 802 0.77 46.49 25.73
N ALA A 803 1.64 47.40 25.28
CA ALA A 803 1.54 48.82 25.58
C ALA A 803 0.25 49.44 25.02
N GLY A 804 -0.15 49.07 23.80
CA GLY A 804 -1.39 49.49 23.16
C GLY A 804 -2.62 49.00 23.91
N LEU A 805 -2.64 47.72 24.30
CA LEU A 805 -3.72 47.13 25.11
C LEU A 805 -3.85 47.85 26.46
N ARG A 806 -2.72 48.12 27.13
CA ARG A 806 -2.70 48.86 28.40
C ARG A 806 -3.30 50.25 28.26
N ARG A 807 -2.90 50.99 27.22
CA ARG A 807 -3.42 52.34 26.95
C ARG A 807 -4.93 52.29 26.73
N TYR A 808 -5.39 51.39 25.85
CA TYR A 808 -6.82 51.22 25.56
C TYR A 808 -7.63 50.92 26.84
N GLN A 809 -7.16 50.00 27.69
CA GLN A 809 -7.88 49.61 28.91
C GLN A 809 -7.96 50.73 29.95
N LEU A 810 -6.97 51.63 30.00
CA LEU A 810 -6.93 52.73 30.97
C LEU A 810 -7.65 54.00 30.49
N GLU A 811 -7.61 54.27 29.18
CA GLU A 811 -7.99 55.57 28.63
C GLU A 811 -9.29 55.52 27.80
N SER A 812 -9.62 54.37 27.19
CA SER A 812 -10.67 54.27 26.15
C SER A 812 -11.72 53.19 26.41
N ALA A 813 -11.48 52.23 27.30
CA ALA A 813 -12.40 51.14 27.55
C ALA A 813 -13.67 51.61 28.29
N TRP A 814 -14.84 51.28 27.72
CA TRP A 814 -16.13 51.54 28.38
C TRP A 814 -16.32 50.65 29.62
N VAL A 815 -17.13 51.09 30.59
CA VAL A 815 -17.38 50.40 31.88
C VAL A 815 -17.77 48.92 31.71
N GLY A 816 -18.53 48.58 30.67
CA GLY A 816 -18.87 47.20 30.31
C GLY A 816 -17.68 46.35 29.82
N GLY A 817 -16.73 46.96 29.11
CA GLY A 817 -15.44 46.35 28.73
C GLY A 817 -14.55 46.12 29.95
N ILE A 818 -14.51 47.10 30.86
CA ILE A 818 -13.77 47.00 32.14
C ILE A 818 -14.40 45.93 33.06
N ARG A 819 -15.73 45.82 33.14
CA ARG A 819 -16.42 44.77 33.93
C ARG A 819 -16.18 43.35 33.39
N ARG A 820 -16.24 43.13 32.08
CA ARG A 820 -15.87 41.83 31.47
C ARG A 820 -14.40 41.50 31.70
N TRP A 821 -13.55 42.52 31.72
CA TRP A 821 -12.13 42.37 32.05
C TRP A 821 -11.88 42.07 33.55
N CYS A 822 -12.68 42.61 34.47
CA CYS A 822 -12.42 42.61 35.92
C CYS A 822 -13.44 41.89 36.84
N GLY A 823 -14.46 41.19 36.31
CA GLY A 823 -15.60 40.58 37.04
C GLY A 823 -15.35 39.94 38.42
N ARG A 824 -16.41 39.88 39.26
CA ARG A 824 -16.38 39.56 40.70
C ARG A 824 -16.14 38.08 40.99
N GLY A 825 -15.07 37.79 41.72
CA GLY A 825 -14.82 36.49 42.39
C GLY A 825 -13.31 36.27 42.60
N PRO A 826 -12.87 35.60 43.68
CA PRO A 826 -11.44 35.41 43.97
C PRO A 826 -10.67 34.66 42.86
N LEU A 827 -11.37 33.98 41.95
CA LEU A 827 -10.80 33.25 40.81
C LEU A 827 -11.53 33.47 39.48
N LEU A 828 -12.58 34.30 39.43
CA LEU A 828 -13.41 34.53 38.23
C LEU A 828 -13.24 35.95 37.71
N GLY A 829 -12.42 36.12 36.69
CA GLY A 829 -12.67 37.14 35.67
C GLY A 829 -12.41 36.48 34.33
N THR A 830 -13.24 36.76 33.32
CA THR A 830 -13.34 35.94 32.10
C THR A 830 -12.14 36.05 31.16
N SER A 831 -10.98 36.55 31.61
CA SER A 831 -9.77 36.68 30.78
C SER A 831 -8.66 35.74 31.28
N ARG A 832 -8.28 34.73 30.48
CA ARG A 832 -7.20 33.75 30.77
C ARG A 832 -6.15 33.75 29.65
N PHE A 833 -4.88 33.57 29.99
CA PHE A 833 -3.80 33.37 28.99
C PHE A 833 -3.67 31.90 28.62
N VAL A 834 -3.57 31.63 27.32
CA VAL A 834 -3.54 30.26 26.76
C VAL A 834 -2.15 29.85 26.25
N SER A 835 -1.24 30.80 25.97
CA SER A 835 0.13 30.50 25.49
C SER A 835 1.20 31.49 26.01
N ASP A 836 2.46 31.02 26.10
CA ASP A 836 3.68 31.71 26.58
C ASP A 836 3.48 32.67 27.78
N TRP A 837 2.76 32.17 28.78
CA TRP A 837 2.11 32.99 29.80
C TRP A 837 3.04 33.53 30.89
N ARG A 838 4.17 32.86 31.18
CA ARG A 838 5.01 33.19 32.35
C ARG A 838 5.63 34.59 32.27
N ARG A 839 6.11 35.00 31.08
CA ARG A 839 6.69 36.34 30.85
C ARG A 839 5.66 37.47 30.88
N PHE A 840 4.45 37.22 30.39
CA PHE A 840 3.37 38.22 30.37
C PHE A 840 2.64 38.33 31.71
N ALA A 841 2.42 37.23 32.43
CA ALA A 841 1.64 37.21 33.66
C ALA A 841 2.27 38.04 34.79
N GLU A 842 3.59 37.99 34.97
CA GLU A 842 4.32 38.79 35.97
C GLU A 842 4.19 40.29 35.72
N ARG A 843 4.17 40.71 34.44
CA ARG A 843 3.96 42.12 34.05
C ARG A 843 2.49 42.51 34.01
N PHE A 844 1.55 41.58 33.84
CA PHE A 844 0.12 41.84 33.65
C PHE A 844 -0.70 41.88 34.95
N TRP A 845 -0.43 40.96 35.90
CA TRP A 845 -1.23 40.79 37.12
C TRP A 845 -1.33 42.06 38.00
N PRO A 846 -0.25 42.84 38.22
CA PRO A 846 -0.33 44.07 39.02
C PRO A 846 -1.29 45.12 38.45
N TYR A 847 -1.47 45.16 37.12
CA TYR A 847 -2.37 46.11 36.47
C TYR A 847 -3.83 45.67 36.51
N ARG A 848 -4.09 44.36 36.40
CA ARG A 848 -5.44 43.81 36.61
C ARG A 848 -5.94 44.08 38.03
N GLU A 849 -5.08 43.93 39.04
CA GLU A 849 -5.42 44.31 40.41
C GLU A 849 -5.63 45.82 40.59
N SER A 850 -4.84 46.65 39.89
CA SER A 850 -5.00 48.10 39.88
C SER A 850 -6.32 48.55 39.24
N ALA A 851 -6.76 47.89 38.16
CA ALA A 851 -8.07 48.13 37.55
C ALA A 851 -9.24 47.59 38.37
N ARG A 852 -9.07 46.44 39.04
CA ARG A 852 -10.04 45.96 40.05
C ARG A 852 -10.20 46.95 41.21
N ARG A 853 -9.14 47.67 41.60
CA ARG A 853 -9.23 48.76 42.59
C ARG A 853 -10.04 49.96 42.09
N TRP A 854 -9.98 50.28 40.79
CA TRP A 854 -10.82 51.32 40.17
C TRP A 854 -12.32 50.99 40.17
N LEU A 855 -12.69 49.71 40.27
CA LEU A 855 -14.09 49.23 40.34
C LEU A 855 -14.68 49.20 41.77
N ARG A 856 -13.96 49.68 42.80
CA ARG A 856 -14.56 49.88 44.13
C ARG A 856 -15.60 51.00 44.06
N PRO A 857 -16.72 50.91 44.80
CA PRO A 857 -17.92 51.70 44.53
C PRO A 857 -17.63 53.19 44.78
N SER A 858 -17.49 53.96 43.69
CA SER A 858 -17.87 55.36 43.70
C SER A 858 -19.35 55.44 43.31
N ALA A 859 -20.10 56.35 43.92
CA ALA A 859 -21.56 56.49 43.81
C ALA A 859 -22.11 56.60 42.37
N LYS A 860 -21.26 56.74 41.35
CA LYS A 860 -21.65 56.69 39.93
C LYS A 860 -21.95 55.27 39.41
N CYS A 861 -21.39 54.21 40.01
CA CYS A 861 -21.55 52.83 39.51
C CYS A 861 -22.92 52.19 39.82
N GLU A 862 -23.73 52.78 40.70
CA GLU A 862 -25.08 52.25 41.04
C GLU A 862 -26.17 52.75 40.08
N LEU A 863 -25.98 53.89 39.42
CA LEU A 863 -26.99 54.49 38.55
C LEU A 863 -27.14 53.80 37.17
N GLU A 864 -26.14 53.03 36.73
CA GLU A 864 -26.22 52.22 35.50
C GLU A 864 -26.76 50.80 35.75
N CYS A 865 -27.13 50.47 37.00
CA CYS A 865 -27.70 49.19 37.39
C CYS A 865 -29.24 49.27 37.50
N VAL A 866 -29.94 49.60 36.42
CA VAL A 866 -31.36 49.28 36.27
C VAL A 866 -31.49 48.37 35.04
N PRO A 867 -31.98 47.13 35.17
CA PRO A 867 -32.17 46.25 34.03
C PRO A 867 -33.34 46.76 33.18
N ASN A 868 -33.10 46.96 31.89
CA ASN A 868 -34.11 46.77 30.84
C ASN A 868 -33.90 45.39 30.24
#